data_AF-A0A3A0BFU2-F1
#
_entry.id   AF-A0A3A0BFU2-F1
#
_cell.length_a   1.000
_cell.length_b   1.000
_cell.length_c   1.000
_cell.angle_alpha   90.00
_cell.angle_beta   90.00
_cell.angle_gamma   90.00
#
_symmetry.space_group_name_H-M   'P 1'
#
loop_
_entity.id
_entity.type
_entity.pdbx_description
1 polymer ?
#
loop_
_entity_poly.entity_id
_entity_poly.type
_entity_poly.pdbx_seq_one_letter_code
_entity_poly.pdbx_strand_id
1 'polypeptide(L)'
;MVAILPRGLLQTRRLCGYSHLRRAGIPPLYQRRLFSGRDLPAQSPRAHRRRSLLPLHAGLSESRPRQDRYRKRLLPHPARQRRLHRPLRPRQPILPQRLSMIRKLQTSNYRLLITFFLLSSLLLSFSLPSSPPTPTPLPFAEIVLPKPQTSASATPFQPAAQTDTPIPTFTSSPIPTLTFTSTAPPTATQTPPPSTLTVDTVPPASATPIVSSRPNYILNVTLDFENKSLSADETIRYYNTTGTTLSDLVFSVQPNIHPGAFTLNAIAQDGVALGAYSFSGQRLSAALNQPLPNGSATTITLNFRLKIPKKGSGDVFGYDFNQINLVDWYPFIVPYQDGWVLHDPMPWGEHLVYDSADIELNIKTDSGVILAVGASPEANGADGWTRYRMYGARTLAVSASDEFIVNETTLGNINIRSYYFNGYQKGGDDMLIYASEALQTYSAEFAPYPHQTLAIVQSDMDDGQEYDGLVFLATDFYSQYTGSAKSNLTTIGVHEIAHQWWYSLVGNDHAFEPWLDEALATYSERIFFENNYPASISWWWQFRVNYFKPTGYVDATIYDYGSFRNYTNAVYFRGALFLDDMREQMGYGNFSKFITAYAARYAHRRASTAEFFALARETINVNYDGLIADYFSKGY
;
A
#
# COMPACT_ATOMS: atom_id res chain seq x y z
N MET A 1 13.01 -38.65 53.00
CA MET A 1 13.96 -39.52 53.73
C MET A 1 13.48 -40.96 53.57
N VAL A 2 14.27 -41.82 52.90
CA VAL A 2 14.10 -43.31 52.85
C VAL A 2 12.86 -43.87 52.07
N ALA A 3 12.99 -45.12 51.59
CA ALA A 3 12.01 -46.01 50.90
C ALA A 3 11.51 -45.55 49.50
N ILE A 4 11.69 -46.25 48.37
CA ILE A 4 12.12 -47.63 48.00
C ILE A 4 11.09 -48.77 48.22
N LEU A 5 10.52 -49.31 47.13
CA LEU A 5 10.63 -50.74 46.72
C LEU A 5 9.94 -51.05 45.36
N PRO A 6 10.46 -51.96 44.49
CA PRO A 6 9.88 -52.31 43.18
C PRO A 6 9.57 -53.81 42.95
N ARG A 7 8.85 -54.14 41.85
CA ARG A 7 8.77 -55.43 41.08
C ARG A 7 7.76 -55.23 39.91
N GLY A 8 7.83 -55.87 38.74
CA GLY A 8 8.84 -56.73 38.11
C GLY A 8 8.26 -57.69 37.03
N LEU A 9 9.13 -58.24 36.15
CA LEU A 9 8.98 -59.48 35.33
C LEU A 9 8.28 -59.50 33.93
N LEU A 10 9.01 -60.10 32.96
CA LEU A 10 8.58 -61.05 31.88
C LEU A 10 7.66 -60.57 30.71
N GLN A 11 7.72 -61.09 29.46
CA GLN A 11 8.76 -61.79 28.67
C GLN A 11 8.35 -61.93 27.17
N THR A 12 9.30 -62.21 26.25
CA THR A 12 9.13 -62.80 24.88
C THR A 12 8.34 -62.02 23.79
N ARG A 13 8.27 -62.46 22.51
CA ARG A 13 9.33 -62.68 21.47
C ARG A 13 8.66 -63.02 20.10
N ARG A 14 9.25 -62.59 18.96
CA ARG A 14 9.04 -63.11 17.55
C ARG A 14 7.64 -62.90 16.90
N LEU A 15 7.40 -63.08 15.58
CA LEU A 15 8.13 -62.84 14.29
C LEU A 15 7.16 -63.06 13.08
N CYS A 16 7.43 -62.41 11.93
CA CYS A 16 7.09 -62.80 10.53
C CYS A 16 5.62 -62.95 10.04
N GLY A 17 5.37 -62.69 8.74
CA GLY A 17 4.33 -63.44 7.98
C GLY A 17 3.69 -62.83 6.72
N TYR A 18 4.37 -62.87 5.57
CA TYR A 18 3.87 -62.60 4.19
C TYR A 18 2.47 -63.16 3.79
N SER A 19 1.77 -62.49 2.84
CA SER A 19 1.52 -62.98 1.44
C SER A 19 0.52 -62.12 0.61
N HIS A 20 0.42 -62.37 -0.71
CA HIS A 20 -0.39 -61.62 -1.72
C HIS A 20 -1.74 -62.27 -2.06
N LEU A 21 -2.69 -61.54 -2.71
CA LEU A 21 -3.27 -61.91 -4.04
C LEU A 21 -4.29 -60.91 -4.68
N ARG A 22 -3.91 -60.36 -5.86
CA ARG A 22 -4.66 -60.09 -7.13
C ARG A 22 -6.15 -59.61 -7.23
N ARG A 23 -6.30 -58.56 -8.07
CA ARG A 23 -7.20 -58.37 -9.27
C ARG A 23 -8.55 -57.59 -9.20
N ALA A 24 -8.74 -56.79 -10.26
CA ALA A 24 -9.90 -55.99 -10.76
C ALA A 24 -9.91 -54.50 -10.32
N GLY A 25 -10.23 -53.49 -11.15
CA GLY A 25 -10.64 -53.41 -12.58
C GLY A 25 -10.35 -52.01 -13.20
N ILE A 26 -10.79 -51.74 -14.44
CA ILE A 26 -10.41 -50.61 -15.34
C ILE A 26 -11.70 -50.07 -16.04
N PRO A 27 -11.85 -48.82 -16.60
CA PRO A 27 -11.01 -47.59 -16.66
C PRO A 27 -11.72 -46.25 -16.23
N PRO A 28 -11.02 -45.09 -16.28
CA PRO A 28 -11.61 -43.77 -16.61
C PRO A 28 -11.61 -43.51 -18.15
N LEU A 29 -12.50 -42.63 -18.66
CA LEU A 29 -12.69 -42.39 -20.11
C LEU A 29 -12.70 -40.90 -20.52
N TYR A 30 -12.54 -40.68 -21.84
CA TYR A 30 -12.44 -39.39 -22.57
C TYR A 30 -11.20 -38.54 -22.26
N GLN A 31 -10.10 -38.60 -23.02
CA GLN A 31 -9.84 -38.36 -24.47
C GLN A 31 -9.77 -36.88 -24.91
N ARG A 32 -8.54 -36.44 -25.19
CA ARG A 32 -8.26 -35.45 -26.25
C ARG A 32 -8.54 -36.07 -27.62
N ARG A 33 -8.86 -35.25 -28.64
CA ARG A 33 -8.65 -35.63 -30.05
C ARG A 33 -7.39 -34.96 -30.60
N LEU A 34 -6.65 -35.72 -31.41
CA LEU A 34 -5.68 -35.21 -32.38
C LEU A 34 -6.23 -35.49 -33.77
N PHE A 35 -5.77 -34.71 -34.77
CA PHE A 35 -5.78 -35.12 -36.17
C PHE A 35 -4.35 -35.05 -36.71
N SER A 36 -3.90 -36.12 -37.37
CA SER A 36 -2.78 -36.11 -38.30
C SER A 36 -3.25 -35.58 -39.67
N GLY A 37 -2.40 -35.11 -40.58
CA GLY A 37 -0.93 -35.03 -40.64
C GLY A 37 -0.42 -35.45 -42.03
N ARG A 38 0.81 -35.07 -42.42
CA ARG A 38 1.67 -35.70 -43.46
C ARG A 38 2.96 -34.88 -43.76
N ASP A 39 4.10 -35.52 -43.55
CA ASP A 39 5.23 -35.71 -44.49
C ASP A 39 5.76 -34.54 -45.36
N LEU A 40 6.95 -34.03 -44.99
CA LEU A 40 8.25 -34.06 -45.72
C LEU A 40 8.30 -34.01 -47.27
N PRO A 41 9.38 -33.47 -47.91
CA PRO A 41 10.77 -33.37 -47.39
C PRO A 41 11.48 -32.01 -47.63
N ALA A 42 12.78 -31.95 -47.29
CA ALA A 42 13.62 -30.75 -47.37
C ALA A 42 14.40 -30.61 -48.70
N GLN A 43 14.77 -29.36 -49.04
CA GLN A 43 15.91 -29.05 -49.91
C GLN A 43 16.42 -27.61 -49.70
N SER A 44 17.71 -27.39 -49.95
CA SER A 44 18.28 -26.04 -50.17
C SER A 44 18.60 -25.86 -51.66
N PRO A 45 18.80 -24.62 -52.14
CA PRO A 45 20.14 -24.36 -52.67
C PRO A 45 20.68 -22.93 -52.47
N ARG A 46 21.94 -22.79 -52.92
CA ARG A 46 22.85 -21.64 -52.79
C ARG A 46 22.43 -20.40 -53.59
N ALA A 47 22.85 -19.26 -53.03
CA ALA A 47 23.31 -18.01 -53.63
C ALA A 47 23.49 -17.88 -55.16
N HIS A 48 23.27 -16.65 -55.67
CA HIS A 48 23.79 -16.18 -56.95
C HIS A 48 24.51 -14.81 -56.84
N ARG A 49 25.62 -14.65 -57.58
CA ARG A 49 26.36 -13.38 -57.77
C ARG A 49 26.07 -12.78 -59.16
N ARG A 50 26.01 -11.44 -59.23
CA ARG A 50 26.42 -10.50 -60.31
C ARG A 50 26.27 -9.09 -59.69
N ARG A 51 27.25 -8.17 -59.60
CA ARG A 51 28.50 -7.86 -60.33
C ARG A 51 28.33 -7.13 -61.67
N SER A 52 28.23 -5.81 -61.56
CA SER A 52 28.74 -4.73 -62.44
C SER A 52 28.61 -3.43 -61.63
N LEU A 53 29.33 -2.33 -61.83
CA LEU A 53 30.68 -1.98 -62.31
C LEU A 53 30.65 -0.43 -62.35
N LEU A 54 31.75 0.16 -61.91
CA LEU A 54 32.09 1.60 -61.90
C LEU A 54 31.98 2.23 -63.34
N PRO A 55 31.95 3.58 -63.52
CA PRO A 55 32.89 4.51 -62.86
C PRO A 55 32.50 5.97 -62.53
N LEU A 56 33.26 6.51 -61.57
CA LEU A 56 33.87 7.86 -61.47
C LEU A 56 33.12 9.11 -62.02
N HIS A 57 32.99 10.10 -61.13
CA HIS A 57 33.72 11.35 -61.33
C HIS A 57 34.28 11.87 -59.99
N ALA A 58 35.36 12.65 -60.04
CA ALA A 58 36.04 13.19 -58.86
C ALA A 58 36.19 14.73 -58.93
N GLY A 59 36.28 15.37 -57.76
CA GLY A 59 36.61 16.77 -57.54
C GLY A 59 37.29 16.93 -56.17
N LEU A 60 38.29 17.79 -56.07
CA LEU A 60 39.24 17.89 -54.95
C LEU A 60 39.33 19.31 -54.37
N SER A 61 40.19 19.47 -53.35
CA SER A 61 40.60 20.71 -52.67
C SER A 61 39.55 21.29 -51.68
N GLU A 62 39.80 21.31 -50.36
CA GLU A 62 40.66 22.23 -49.56
C GLU A 62 39.85 23.42 -48.99
N SER A 63 40.13 24.01 -47.81
CA SER A 63 41.11 23.72 -46.75
C SER A 63 40.62 24.25 -45.37
N ARG A 64 41.36 23.95 -44.29
CA ARG A 64 41.20 24.49 -42.91
C ARG A 64 42.07 25.76 -42.70
N PRO A 65 42.00 26.46 -41.55
CA PRO A 65 40.86 26.87 -40.71
C PRO A 65 40.93 28.38 -40.33
N ARG A 66 40.08 28.87 -39.41
CA ARG A 66 40.49 29.93 -38.46
C ARG A 66 39.73 29.87 -37.13
N GLN A 67 40.45 30.16 -36.05
CA GLN A 67 39.87 30.56 -34.75
C GLN A 67 39.76 32.08 -34.73
N ASP A 68 38.88 32.63 -33.89
CA ASP A 68 39.35 33.59 -32.88
C ASP A 68 38.44 33.65 -31.65
N ARG A 69 38.92 34.28 -30.57
CA ARG A 69 38.20 34.54 -29.32
C ARG A 69 37.91 36.05 -29.20
N TYR A 70 37.05 36.48 -28.27
CA TYR A 70 37.47 37.37 -27.16
C TYR A 70 36.36 37.67 -26.12
N ARG A 71 36.81 37.87 -24.86
CA ARG A 71 36.23 38.45 -23.60
C ARG A 71 34.72 38.76 -23.48
N LYS A 72 34.01 38.45 -22.38
CA LYS A 72 34.18 38.70 -20.90
C LYS A 72 34.04 40.15 -20.40
N ARG A 73 33.27 40.30 -19.30
CA ARG A 73 32.99 41.46 -18.38
C ARG A 73 31.56 42.02 -18.55
N LEU A 74 30.83 42.47 -17.49
CA LEU A 74 31.01 42.38 -16.03
C LEU A 74 29.64 42.58 -15.30
N LEU A 75 29.51 42.09 -14.07
CA LEU A 75 28.45 42.43 -13.08
C LEU A 75 28.79 43.78 -12.38
N PRO A 76 27.83 44.56 -11.76
CA PRO A 76 27.02 44.09 -10.62
C PRO A 76 25.61 44.71 -10.37
N HIS A 77 24.97 44.20 -9.30
CA HIS A 77 23.86 44.75 -8.49
C HIS A 77 24.23 46.09 -7.74
N PRO A 78 23.35 46.79 -6.96
CA PRO A 78 22.14 46.34 -6.25
C PRO A 78 20.90 47.30 -6.21
N ALA A 79 19.89 46.88 -5.42
CA ALA A 79 18.55 47.45 -5.19
C ALA A 79 18.43 48.83 -4.50
N ARG A 80 17.23 49.45 -4.54
CA ARG A 80 16.51 49.93 -3.32
C ARG A 80 15.00 50.24 -3.53
N GLN A 81 14.31 50.55 -2.42
CA GLN A 81 12.84 50.60 -2.26
C GLN A 81 12.22 52.03 -2.29
N ARG A 82 10.86 52.08 -2.32
CA ARG A 82 9.91 52.95 -1.56
C ARG A 82 9.08 54.06 -2.27
N ARG A 83 7.78 53.74 -2.42
CA ARG A 83 6.56 54.41 -1.86
C ARG A 83 5.98 55.73 -2.44
N LEU A 84 4.64 55.70 -2.57
CA LEU A 84 3.63 56.80 -2.51
C LEU A 84 3.61 57.79 -3.72
N HIS A 85 2.47 58.25 -4.25
CA HIS A 85 1.15 58.57 -3.66
C HIS A 85 -0.09 58.21 -4.56
N ARG A 86 -1.30 58.53 -4.07
CA ARG A 86 -2.66 58.33 -4.65
C ARG A 86 -3.20 59.66 -5.26
N PRO A 87 -4.18 59.68 -6.19
CA PRO A 87 -5.61 59.52 -5.88
C PRO A 87 -6.39 58.63 -6.91
N LEU A 88 -7.44 57.85 -6.59
CA LEU A 88 -8.77 58.14 -5.99
C LEU A 88 -9.75 58.98 -6.85
N ARG A 89 -10.70 58.30 -7.51
CA ARG A 89 -12.16 58.51 -7.39
C ARG A 89 -12.94 57.25 -7.83
N PRO A 90 -14.24 57.07 -7.45
CA PRO A 90 -14.86 55.74 -7.38
C PRO A 90 -15.93 55.46 -8.46
N ARG A 91 -16.39 54.19 -8.50
CA ARG A 91 -17.75 53.81 -8.90
C ARG A 91 -18.43 53.10 -7.72
N GLN A 92 -19.73 53.31 -7.53
CA GLN A 92 -20.59 52.55 -6.62
C GLN A 92 -21.78 51.95 -7.40
N PRO A 93 -22.44 50.90 -6.88
CA PRO A 93 -23.48 50.17 -7.58
C PRO A 93 -24.84 50.90 -7.59
N ILE A 94 -25.72 50.46 -8.48
CA ILE A 94 -27.10 50.97 -8.63
C ILE A 94 -28.08 49.99 -7.98
N LEU A 95 -29.06 50.50 -7.24
CA LEU A 95 -30.26 49.78 -6.78
C LEU A 95 -31.52 50.54 -7.24
N PRO A 96 -32.68 49.90 -7.47
CA PRO A 96 -33.74 50.47 -8.30
C PRO A 96 -34.89 51.16 -7.53
N GLN A 97 -35.58 52.06 -8.23
CA GLN A 97 -36.87 52.68 -7.92
C GLN A 97 -37.54 53.03 -9.28
N ARG A 98 -38.87 53.07 -9.50
CA ARG A 98 -40.07 52.77 -8.67
C ARG A 98 -41.33 52.72 -9.58
N LEU A 99 -42.48 52.28 -9.03
CA LEU A 99 -43.88 52.54 -9.50
C LEU A 99 -44.31 51.88 -10.86
N SER A 100 -45.59 51.61 -11.16
CA SER A 100 -46.80 51.38 -10.31
C SER A 100 -47.99 50.84 -11.15
N MET A 101 -49.12 50.51 -10.48
CA MET A 101 -50.48 50.22 -10.99
C MET A 101 -50.88 48.75 -11.23
N ILE A 102 -52.17 48.33 -11.08
CA ILE A 102 -53.19 48.61 -10.04
C ILE A 102 -54.38 47.62 -10.14
N ARG A 103 -55.12 47.44 -9.03
CA ARG A 103 -56.33 46.59 -8.77
C ARG A 103 -56.06 45.15 -8.30
N LYS A 104 -56.89 44.49 -7.46
CA LYS A 104 -57.78 44.82 -6.31
C LYS A 104 -58.87 43.74 -6.21
N LEU A 105 -58.95 43.04 -5.06
CA LEU A 105 -60.12 42.47 -4.33
C LEU A 105 -59.48 41.57 -3.23
N GLN A 106 -59.60 41.74 -1.90
CA GLN A 106 -60.77 41.81 -0.98
C GLN A 106 -61.58 40.50 -0.92
N THR A 107 -62.00 39.90 0.22
CA THR A 107 -61.79 40.09 1.70
C THR A 107 -62.21 38.78 2.41
N SER A 108 -62.04 38.43 3.70
CA SER A 108 -61.65 39.09 4.99
C SER A 108 -60.89 38.07 5.90
N ASN A 109 -60.25 38.33 7.06
CA ASN A 109 -60.23 39.38 8.12
C ASN A 109 -61.11 39.11 9.39
N TYR A 110 -60.52 38.56 10.46
CA TYR A 110 -60.77 38.80 11.93
C TYR A 110 -59.48 38.37 12.70
N ARG A 111 -58.83 39.06 13.67
CA ARG A 111 -59.17 39.92 14.84
C ARG A 111 -59.53 39.14 16.13
N LEU A 112 -59.00 39.41 17.36
CA LEU A 112 -58.08 40.47 17.87
C LEU A 112 -57.65 40.31 19.39
N LEU A 113 -56.34 40.42 19.74
CA LEU A 113 -55.70 40.85 21.05
C LEU A 113 -56.08 40.09 22.39
N ILE A 114 -55.59 40.31 23.64
CA ILE A 114 -54.58 41.23 24.29
C ILE A 114 -54.01 40.69 25.66
N THR A 115 -52.81 41.17 26.11
CA THR A 115 -52.11 41.13 27.47
C THR A 115 -51.97 39.82 28.31
N PHE A 116 -50.89 39.48 29.06
CA PHE A 116 -49.89 40.15 29.97
C PHE A 116 -50.27 40.26 31.48
N PHE A 117 -49.50 39.63 32.40
CA PHE A 117 -49.15 40.12 33.77
C PHE A 117 -48.00 39.28 34.42
N LEU A 118 -47.56 39.61 35.65
CA LEU A 118 -46.25 39.25 36.26
C LEU A 118 -46.30 38.83 37.76
N LEU A 119 -45.22 38.15 38.20
CA LEU A 119 -44.60 38.09 39.56
C LEU A 119 -45.18 37.26 40.75
N SER A 120 -44.49 36.15 41.04
CA SER A 120 -43.79 35.78 42.32
C SER A 120 -44.47 35.62 43.71
N SER A 121 -44.18 34.46 44.33
CA SER A 121 -43.86 34.24 45.78
C SER A 121 -45.05 34.20 46.81
N LEU A 122 -44.97 33.63 48.04
CA LEU A 122 -43.88 32.98 48.80
C LEU A 122 -44.38 32.07 49.98
N LEU A 123 -43.77 30.88 50.20
CA LEU A 123 -43.77 30.05 51.47
C LEU A 123 -45.15 29.68 52.10
N LEU A 124 -45.34 28.93 53.21
CA LEU A 124 -44.53 28.17 54.21
C LEU A 124 -45.07 26.71 54.32
N SER A 125 -44.80 25.92 55.37
CA SER A 125 -43.66 24.98 55.54
C SER A 125 -43.79 24.19 56.88
N PHE A 126 -43.51 22.87 56.93
CA PHE A 126 -43.40 22.12 58.21
C PHE A 126 -42.33 21.00 58.22
N SER A 127 -41.89 20.63 59.43
CA SER A 127 -40.61 19.97 59.77
C SER A 127 -40.78 19.02 60.98
N LEU A 128 -39.87 18.11 61.37
CA LEU A 128 -38.51 17.76 60.90
C LEU A 128 -38.41 16.19 60.86
N PRO A 129 -37.47 15.36 61.43
CA PRO A 129 -36.20 15.52 62.16
C PRO A 129 -34.97 15.00 61.37
N SER A 130 -33.89 14.59 62.05
CA SER A 130 -32.56 14.27 61.50
C SER A 130 -31.93 12.99 62.10
N SER A 131 -30.80 12.55 61.54
CA SER A 131 -29.96 11.43 62.02
C SER A 131 -28.45 11.70 61.80
N PRO A 132 -27.52 10.96 62.46
CA PRO A 132 -26.17 11.45 62.83
C PRO A 132 -25.04 11.27 61.77
N PRO A 133 -23.85 11.87 61.97
CA PRO A 133 -22.84 12.05 60.91
C PRO A 133 -21.91 10.86 60.65
N THR A 134 -21.40 10.80 59.42
CA THR A 134 -20.38 9.84 58.95
C THR A 134 -18.95 10.28 59.34
N PRO A 135 -18.04 9.36 59.73
CA PRO A 135 -16.69 9.72 60.15
C PRO A 135 -15.74 10.05 58.97
N THR A 136 -14.84 11.02 59.19
CA THR A 136 -13.79 11.42 58.23
C THR A 136 -12.53 10.55 58.37
N PRO A 137 -12.04 9.89 57.32
CA PRO A 137 -10.70 9.30 57.31
C PRO A 137 -9.63 10.37 57.00
N LEU A 138 -8.49 10.29 57.68
CA LEU A 138 -7.26 11.03 57.32
C LEU A 138 -6.42 10.22 56.31
N PRO A 139 -5.52 10.86 55.54
CA PRO A 139 -5.07 10.30 54.27
C PRO A 139 -4.06 9.16 54.42
N PHE A 140 -4.25 8.11 53.62
CA PHE A 140 -3.17 7.24 53.16
C PHE A 140 -2.58 7.81 51.87
N ALA A 141 -1.29 7.57 51.64
CA ALA A 141 -0.62 8.06 50.44
C ALA A 141 -0.99 7.21 49.21
N GLU A 142 -1.71 7.80 48.26
CA GLU A 142 -1.80 7.24 46.92
C GLU A 142 -0.46 7.40 46.19
N ILE A 143 0.05 6.30 45.65
CA ILE A 143 1.12 6.33 44.66
C ILE A 143 0.51 6.91 43.38
N VAL A 144 0.99 8.07 42.94
CA VAL A 144 0.53 8.70 41.70
C VAL A 144 1.03 7.91 40.49
N LEU A 145 0.25 6.90 40.10
CA LEU A 145 0.29 6.39 38.74
C LEU A 145 -0.19 7.50 37.80
N PRO A 146 0.52 7.80 36.70
CA PRO A 146 0.05 8.79 35.75
C PRO A 146 -1.28 8.35 35.15
N LYS A 147 -2.26 9.25 35.18
CA LYS A 147 -3.55 9.06 34.50
C LYS A 147 -3.27 8.79 33.01
N PRO A 148 -3.72 7.68 32.41
CA PRO A 148 -3.65 7.53 30.96
C PRO A 148 -4.50 8.64 30.33
N GLN A 149 -3.95 9.33 29.33
CA GLN A 149 -4.71 10.34 28.57
C GLN A 149 -5.65 9.64 27.58
N THR A 150 -6.70 9.00 28.09
CA THR A 150 -7.76 8.36 27.28
C THR A 150 -8.73 9.36 26.66
N SER A 151 -8.17 10.38 26.00
CA SER A 151 -8.77 10.91 24.78
C SER A 151 -8.11 10.15 23.62
N ALA A 152 -8.77 9.11 23.11
CA ALA A 152 -8.35 8.50 21.85
C ALA A 152 -8.24 9.61 20.79
N SER A 153 -7.09 9.71 20.13
CA SER A 153 -6.94 10.65 19.03
C SER A 153 -7.89 10.20 17.93
N ALA A 154 -8.75 11.10 17.43
CA ALA A 154 -9.60 10.76 16.31
C ALA A 154 -8.69 10.57 15.08
N THR A 155 -8.55 9.33 14.62
CA THR A 155 -7.78 9.03 13.40
C THR A 155 -8.36 9.83 12.23
N PRO A 156 -7.58 10.16 11.19
CA PRO A 156 -8.06 11.03 10.12
C PRO A 156 -9.24 10.45 9.33
N PHE A 157 -9.60 9.17 9.51
CA PHE A 157 -10.80 8.58 8.94
C PHE A 157 -11.97 8.37 9.92
N GLN A 158 -11.84 8.73 11.21
CA GLN A 158 -12.85 8.47 12.24
C GLN A 158 -13.65 9.71 12.67
N PRO A 159 -15.00 9.65 12.63
CA PRO A 159 -15.87 10.62 13.29
C PRO A 159 -15.67 10.69 14.81
N ALA A 160 -15.65 11.90 15.37
CA ALA A 160 -15.73 12.09 16.82
C ALA A 160 -17.10 11.60 17.33
N ALA A 161 -17.08 10.70 18.31
CA ALA A 161 -18.22 9.85 18.66
C ALA A 161 -19.48 10.62 19.12
N GLN A 162 -20.64 10.18 18.62
CA GLN A 162 -21.95 10.46 19.21
C GLN A 162 -22.76 9.17 19.36
N THR A 163 -23.71 9.17 20.30
CA THR A 163 -24.44 8.00 20.76
C THR A 163 -25.50 7.52 19.77
N ASP A 164 -25.47 6.24 19.42
CA ASP A 164 -26.49 5.60 18.59
C ASP A 164 -27.89 5.63 19.21
N THR A 165 -28.91 5.66 18.33
CA THR A 165 -30.32 5.48 18.68
C THR A 165 -30.76 4.06 18.26
N PRO A 166 -31.45 3.28 19.12
CA PRO A 166 -31.77 1.88 18.81
C PRO A 166 -32.78 1.72 17.65
N ILE A 167 -32.51 0.74 16.79
CA ILE A 167 -33.28 0.38 15.58
C ILE A 167 -33.55 -1.15 15.64
N PRO A 168 -34.72 -1.65 15.17
CA PRO A 168 -35.27 -2.93 15.64
C PRO A 168 -34.65 -4.19 15.03
N THR A 169 -34.88 -5.30 15.73
CA THR A 169 -34.41 -6.65 15.41
C THR A 169 -34.98 -7.21 14.10
N PHE A 170 -34.11 -7.74 13.25
CA PHE A 170 -34.48 -8.57 12.09
C PHE A 170 -33.77 -9.93 12.15
N THR A 171 -34.42 -10.98 11.66
CA THR A 171 -33.92 -12.35 11.65
C THR A 171 -33.03 -12.61 10.43
N SER A 172 -31.77 -12.99 10.65
CA SER A 172 -30.84 -13.41 9.59
C SER A 172 -31.13 -14.82 9.07
N SER A 173 -30.74 -15.07 7.81
CA SER A 173 -30.58 -16.42 7.26
C SER A 173 -29.11 -16.88 7.45
N PRO A 174 -28.82 -18.20 7.48
CA PRO A 174 -27.48 -18.69 7.80
C PRO A 174 -26.44 -18.41 6.72
N ILE A 175 -25.27 -17.94 7.14
CA ILE A 175 -24.05 -17.81 6.34
C ILE A 175 -23.43 -19.22 6.15
N PRO A 176 -22.86 -19.57 4.98
CA PRO A 176 -22.19 -20.85 4.79
C PRO A 176 -20.93 -20.97 5.68
N THR A 177 -20.76 -22.12 6.32
CA THR A 177 -19.66 -22.38 7.27
C THR A 177 -18.31 -22.49 6.55
N LEU A 178 -17.39 -21.57 6.84
CA LEU A 178 -15.97 -21.70 6.50
C LEU A 178 -15.29 -22.74 7.40
N THR A 179 -14.36 -23.54 6.84
CA THR A 179 -13.70 -24.63 7.59
C THR A 179 -12.32 -24.19 8.07
N PHE A 180 -12.21 -23.77 9.32
CA PHE A 180 -10.93 -23.38 9.93
C PHE A 180 -10.15 -24.61 10.41
N THR A 181 -8.89 -24.75 10.00
CA THR A 181 -7.97 -25.78 10.48
C THR A 181 -7.01 -25.21 11.52
N SER A 182 -7.33 -25.37 12.81
CA SER A 182 -6.39 -25.04 13.89
C SER A 182 -5.32 -26.13 14.01
N THR A 183 -4.07 -25.76 13.75
CA THR A 183 -2.89 -26.61 13.97
C THR A 183 -2.42 -26.47 15.42
N ALA A 184 -2.23 -27.58 16.13
CA ALA A 184 -1.76 -27.54 17.53
C ALA A 184 -0.29 -27.08 17.62
N PRO A 185 0.12 -26.36 18.70
CA PRO A 185 1.50 -25.93 18.89
C PRO A 185 2.49 -27.11 18.94
N PRO A 186 3.71 -26.98 18.36
CA PRO A 186 4.70 -28.05 18.39
C PRO A 186 5.30 -28.23 19.80
N THR A 187 5.29 -29.48 20.29
CA THR A 187 5.89 -29.83 21.58
C THR A 187 7.42 -29.63 21.56
N ALA A 188 7.92 -28.74 22.43
CA ALA A 188 9.34 -28.46 22.56
C ALA A 188 10.15 -29.73 22.87
N THR A 189 11.10 -30.07 22.00
CA THR A 189 12.05 -31.18 22.18
C THR A 189 13.41 -30.59 22.56
N GLN A 190 14.02 -31.10 23.63
CA GLN A 190 15.33 -30.61 24.09
C GLN A 190 16.46 -31.13 23.19
N THR A 191 17.24 -30.20 22.62
CA THR A 191 18.41 -30.48 21.77
C THR A 191 19.71 -30.31 22.58
N PRO A 192 20.78 -31.11 22.35
CA PRO A 192 22.05 -30.98 23.07
C PRO A 192 22.76 -29.62 22.87
N PRO A 193 23.67 -29.22 23.77
CA PRO A 193 24.43 -27.98 23.64
C PRO A 193 25.35 -27.96 22.40
N PRO A 194 25.65 -26.77 21.85
CA PRO A 194 26.23 -26.64 20.52
C PRO A 194 27.71 -27.04 20.44
N SER A 195 28.09 -27.58 19.28
CA SER A 195 29.49 -27.60 18.83
C SER A 195 29.90 -26.24 18.26
N THR A 196 31.20 -25.93 18.29
CA THR A 196 31.76 -24.60 18.05
C THR A 196 31.72 -24.12 16.60
N LEU A 197 31.46 -22.83 16.43
CA LEU A 197 31.81 -21.98 15.27
C LEU A 197 31.26 -22.44 13.91
N THR A 198 30.07 -21.96 13.56
CA THR A 198 29.53 -22.02 12.19
C THR A 198 30.29 -21.08 11.26
N VAL A 199 30.73 -21.61 10.11
CA VAL A 199 31.26 -20.84 8.98
C VAL A 199 30.16 -19.98 8.35
N ASP A 200 30.50 -18.81 7.81
CA ASP A 200 29.57 -17.96 7.06
C ASP A 200 28.93 -18.75 5.89
N THR A 201 27.62 -18.95 5.99
CA THR A 201 26.84 -19.76 5.04
C THR A 201 26.49 -18.96 3.79
N VAL A 202 27.20 -19.23 2.69
CA VAL A 202 26.99 -18.63 1.36
C VAL A 202 25.50 -18.59 1.00
N PRO A 203 24.94 -17.46 0.54
CA PRO A 203 23.53 -17.35 0.16
C PRO A 203 23.12 -18.38 -0.91
N PRO A 204 21.86 -18.84 -0.89
CA PRO A 204 21.37 -19.86 -1.82
C PRO A 204 21.37 -19.36 -3.26
N ALA A 205 21.86 -20.18 -4.20
CA ALA A 205 21.86 -19.82 -5.62
C ALA A 205 20.44 -19.46 -6.11
N SER A 206 20.29 -18.31 -6.76
CA SER A 206 19.04 -17.86 -7.37
C SER A 206 18.65 -18.73 -8.58
N ALA A 207 17.37 -18.76 -8.89
CA ALA A 207 16.88 -19.47 -10.08
C ALA A 207 17.29 -18.73 -11.37
N THR A 208 17.29 -19.43 -12.50
CA THR A 208 17.38 -18.78 -13.82
C THR A 208 16.25 -17.75 -13.94
N PRO A 209 16.54 -16.48 -14.23
CA PRO A 209 15.51 -15.44 -14.27
C PRO A 209 14.48 -15.74 -15.37
N ILE A 210 13.22 -15.45 -15.07
CA ILE A 210 12.16 -15.38 -16.09
C ILE A 210 12.58 -14.32 -17.11
N VAL A 211 12.33 -14.56 -18.40
CA VAL A 211 12.66 -13.60 -19.47
C VAL A 211 11.69 -12.41 -19.39
N SER A 212 12.06 -11.46 -18.55
CA SER A 212 11.33 -10.25 -18.18
C SER A 212 12.18 -9.04 -18.54
N SER A 213 11.54 -7.96 -19.01
CA SER A 213 12.19 -6.67 -19.23
C SER A 213 12.06 -5.73 -18.02
N ARG A 214 11.45 -6.21 -16.93
CA ARG A 214 11.41 -5.50 -15.65
C ARG A 214 12.82 -5.46 -15.02
N PRO A 215 13.11 -4.50 -14.14
CA PRO A 215 14.23 -4.64 -13.21
C PRO A 215 14.06 -5.91 -12.37
N ASN A 216 15.14 -6.67 -12.18
CA ASN A 216 15.15 -7.83 -11.30
C ASN A 216 16.09 -7.57 -10.10
N TYR A 217 15.55 -7.73 -8.89
CA TYR A 217 16.26 -7.56 -7.63
C TYR A 217 16.51 -8.92 -6.99
N ILE A 218 17.74 -9.15 -6.51
CA ILE A 218 18.12 -10.29 -5.68
C ILE A 218 18.76 -9.72 -4.42
N LEU A 219 18.10 -9.91 -3.29
CA LEU A 219 18.46 -9.37 -1.98
C LEU A 219 18.90 -10.53 -1.09
N ASN A 220 20.15 -10.53 -0.62
CA ASN A 220 20.66 -11.52 0.32
C ASN A 220 20.91 -10.84 1.67
N VAL A 221 20.07 -11.15 2.65
CA VAL A 221 19.85 -10.33 3.85
C VAL A 221 20.11 -11.12 5.12
N THR A 222 20.96 -10.61 5.99
CA THR A 222 20.99 -11.00 7.41
C THR A 222 20.35 -9.89 8.23
N LEU A 223 19.19 -10.18 8.81
CA LEU A 223 18.56 -9.36 9.84
C LEU A 223 19.08 -9.81 11.21
N ASP A 224 19.65 -8.87 11.96
CA ASP A 224 19.95 -9.01 13.38
C ASP A 224 18.81 -8.34 14.14
N PHE A 225 17.81 -9.15 14.50
CA PHE A 225 16.59 -8.72 15.16
C PHE A 225 16.87 -8.28 16.58
N GLU A 226 17.82 -8.90 17.30
CA GLU A 226 18.17 -8.49 18.67
C GLU A 226 18.75 -7.06 18.67
N ASN A 227 19.83 -6.83 17.91
CA ASN A 227 20.58 -5.57 17.88
C ASN A 227 19.99 -4.51 16.93
N LYS A 228 18.84 -4.80 16.29
CA LYS A 228 18.11 -3.88 15.40
C LYS A 228 18.98 -3.40 14.24
N SER A 229 19.63 -4.33 13.55
CA SER A 229 20.51 -4.02 12.42
C SER A 229 20.34 -5.03 11.27
N LEU A 230 20.77 -4.65 10.07
CA LEU A 230 20.63 -5.48 8.87
C LEU A 230 21.86 -5.33 7.99
N SER A 231 22.30 -6.42 7.37
CA SER A 231 23.33 -6.42 6.32
C SER A 231 22.76 -7.04 5.04
N ALA A 232 23.02 -6.41 3.89
CA ALA A 232 22.49 -6.84 2.61
C ALA A 232 23.55 -6.82 1.49
N ASP A 233 23.58 -7.91 0.73
CA ASP A 233 24.17 -7.99 -0.60
C ASP A 233 23.06 -7.99 -1.65
N GLU A 234 22.93 -6.88 -2.35
CA GLU A 234 21.91 -6.62 -3.37
C GLU A 234 22.50 -6.72 -4.77
N THR A 235 21.78 -7.39 -5.67
CA THR A 235 22.08 -7.45 -7.11
C THR A 235 20.84 -7.02 -7.89
N ILE A 236 20.98 -5.98 -8.70
CA ILE A 236 19.92 -5.40 -9.51
C ILE A 236 20.29 -5.57 -10.99
N ARG A 237 19.52 -6.36 -11.72
CA ARG A 237 19.61 -6.39 -13.19
C ARG A 237 18.61 -5.42 -13.79
N TYR A 238 19.13 -4.32 -14.33
CA TYR A 238 18.33 -3.25 -14.92
C TYR A 238 18.37 -3.30 -16.46
N TYR A 239 17.19 -3.20 -17.08
CA TYR A 239 17.01 -3.09 -18.53
C TYR A 239 16.60 -1.66 -18.87
N ASN A 240 17.38 -0.97 -19.70
CA ASN A 240 17.04 0.39 -20.13
C ASN A 240 15.95 0.33 -21.22
N THR A 241 14.74 0.74 -20.87
CA THR A 241 13.57 0.87 -21.76
C THR A 241 13.19 2.33 -22.06
N THR A 242 14.00 3.30 -21.58
CA THR A 242 13.68 4.74 -21.52
C THR A 242 13.66 5.46 -22.88
N GLY A 243 14.02 4.78 -23.97
CA GLY A 243 14.18 5.41 -25.29
C GLY A 243 15.51 6.15 -25.48
N THR A 244 16.23 6.49 -24.41
CA THR A 244 17.51 7.23 -24.43
C THR A 244 18.70 6.39 -23.94
N THR A 245 19.92 6.91 -24.07
CA THR A 245 21.13 6.32 -23.46
C THR A 245 21.36 6.97 -22.10
N LEU A 246 21.42 6.16 -21.04
CA LEU A 246 21.60 6.63 -19.67
C LEU A 246 23.09 6.72 -19.32
N SER A 247 23.51 7.81 -18.68
CA SER A 247 24.88 8.01 -18.16
C SER A 247 25.00 7.77 -16.65
N ASP A 248 23.87 7.72 -15.96
CA ASP A 248 23.72 7.49 -14.53
C ASP A 248 22.52 6.57 -14.27
N LEU A 249 22.36 6.16 -13.01
CA LEU A 249 21.13 5.64 -12.44
C LEU A 249 20.84 6.40 -11.14
N VAL A 250 19.56 6.57 -10.82
CA VAL A 250 19.12 7.19 -9.56
C VAL A 250 18.30 6.19 -8.76
N PHE A 251 18.60 6.14 -7.47
CA PHE A 251 17.96 5.24 -6.52
C PHE A 251 17.28 6.04 -5.41
N SER A 252 16.14 5.52 -4.96
CA SER A 252 15.48 5.91 -3.72
C SER A 252 16.09 5.09 -2.58
N VAL A 253 16.50 5.75 -1.49
CA VAL A 253 17.10 5.11 -0.31
C VAL A 253 16.48 5.73 0.95
N GLN A 254 15.24 5.34 1.27
CA GLN A 254 14.50 5.94 2.39
C GLN A 254 15.25 5.89 3.74
N PRO A 255 15.95 4.80 4.11
CA PRO A 255 16.71 4.76 5.36
C PRO A 255 17.79 5.85 5.46
N ASN A 256 18.25 6.43 4.35
CA ASN A 256 19.24 7.52 4.35
C ASN A 256 18.65 8.90 4.72
N ILE A 257 17.32 9.01 4.87
CA ILE A 257 16.67 10.18 5.50
C ILE A 257 16.95 10.19 7.02
N HIS A 258 16.99 9.01 7.65
CA HIS A 258 17.24 8.89 9.10
C HIS A 258 18.77 8.95 9.38
N PRO A 259 19.26 9.91 10.20
CA PRO A 259 20.69 10.14 10.37
C PRO A 259 21.47 8.91 10.87
N GLY A 260 22.33 8.37 10.01
CA GLY A 260 23.18 7.21 10.31
C GLY A 260 22.45 5.86 10.32
N ALA A 261 21.22 5.78 9.80
CA ALA A 261 20.50 4.52 9.66
C ALA A 261 20.90 3.73 8.41
N PHE A 262 21.41 4.39 7.36
CA PHE A 262 21.94 3.73 6.15
C PHE A 262 23.47 3.81 6.09
N THR A 263 24.12 2.80 5.50
CA THR A 263 25.56 2.83 5.15
C THR A 263 25.83 1.97 3.92
N LEU A 264 26.22 2.62 2.81
CA LEU A 264 26.73 1.95 1.61
C LEU A 264 28.21 1.60 1.80
N ASN A 265 28.55 0.31 1.75
CA ASN A 265 29.94 -0.15 1.84
C ASN A 265 30.59 -0.24 0.44
N ALA A 266 29.82 -0.65 -0.57
CA ALA A 266 30.28 -0.75 -1.97
C ALA A 266 29.13 -0.62 -2.97
N ILE A 267 29.42 -0.09 -4.16
CA ILE A 267 28.55 -0.11 -5.34
C ILE A 267 29.38 -0.33 -6.62
N ALA A 268 28.88 -1.18 -7.52
CA ALA A 268 29.56 -1.57 -8.76
C ALA A 268 28.59 -1.73 -9.93
N GLN A 269 29.10 -1.53 -11.15
CA GLN A 269 28.44 -1.86 -12.42
C GLN A 269 29.19 -3.01 -13.10
N ASP A 270 28.48 -4.08 -13.45
CA ASP A 270 28.98 -5.26 -14.17
C ASP A 270 30.28 -5.84 -13.55
N GLY A 271 30.36 -5.82 -12.21
CA GLY A 271 31.51 -6.30 -11.42
C GLY A 271 32.63 -5.27 -11.20
N VAL A 272 32.53 -4.05 -11.76
CA VAL A 272 33.53 -2.98 -11.60
C VAL A 272 32.98 -1.88 -10.71
N ALA A 273 33.67 -1.56 -9.61
CA ALA A 273 33.27 -0.49 -8.67
C ALA A 273 33.04 0.84 -9.39
N LEU A 274 31.99 1.59 -9.02
CA LEU A 274 31.65 2.85 -9.68
C LEU A 274 32.66 3.95 -9.38
N GLY A 275 33.06 4.69 -10.42
CA GLY A 275 34.01 5.81 -10.30
C GLY A 275 33.46 7.04 -9.54
N ALA A 276 32.14 7.22 -9.49
CA ALA A 276 31.49 8.30 -8.74
C ALA A 276 30.02 8.01 -8.40
N TYR A 277 29.61 8.39 -7.20
CA TYR A 277 28.21 8.47 -6.76
C TYR A 277 28.05 9.58 -5.71
N SER A 278 26.83 10.04 -5.46
CA SER A 278 26.52 11.06 -4.45
C SER A 278 25.14 10.84 -3.81
N PHE A 279 25.02 11.20 -2.53
CA PHE A 279 23.76 11.21 -1.78
C PHE A 279 23.22 12.63 -1.61
N SER A 280 21.90 12.78 -1.66
CA SER A 280 21.16 13.99 -1.29
C SER A 280 19.84 13.58 -0.64
N GLY A 281 19.82 13.50 0.70
CA GLY A 281 18.72 12.84 1.42
C GLY A 281 18.55 11.38 0.97
N GLN A 282 17.31 11.00 0.67
CA GLN A 282 16.94 9.72 0.02
C GLN A 282 17.63 9.47 -1.33
N ARG A 283 18.02 10.51 -2.08
CA ARG A 283 18.47 10.36 -3.47
C ARG A 283 19.92 9.91 -3.54
N LEU A 284 20.16 8.68 -4.00
CA LEU A 284 21.47 8.22 -4.46
C LEU A 284 21.55 8.42 -5.98
N SER A 285 22.48 9.23 -6.47
CA SER A 285 22.78 9.39 -7.89
C SER A 285 24.13 8.73 -8.20
N ALA A 286 24.16 7.75 -9.10
CA ALA A 286 25.32 6.91 -9.36
C ALA A 286 25.73 7.00 -10.84
N ALA A 287 26.94 7.49 -11.12
CA ALA A 287 27.44 7.61 -12.50
C ALA A 287 27.90 6.24 -13.02
N LEU A 288 27.42 5.86 -14.21
CA LEU A 288 27.77 4.57 -14.80
C LEU A 288 29.21 4.59 -15.35
N ASN A 289 29.96 3.53 -15.07
CA ASN A 289 31.29 3.29 -15.64
C ASN A 289 31.24 3.12 -17.16
N GLN A 290 30.13 2.59 -17.70
CA GLN A 290 29.80 2.55 -19.13
C GLN A 290 28.36 3.03 -19.33
N PRO A 291 28.10 4.04 -20.19
CA PRO A 291 26.74 4.48 -20.51
C PRO A 291 25.89 3.33 -21.06
N LEU A 292 24.63 3.27 -20.65
CA LEU A 292 23.71 2.17 -20.92
C LEU A 292 22.75 2.54 -22.06
N PRO A 293 22.88 1.98 -23.28
CA PRO A 293 22.00 2.30 -24.40
C PRO A 293 20.58 1.78 -24.20
N ASN A 294 19.60 2.42 -24.84
CA ASN A 294 18.23 1.90 -24.88
C ASN A 294 18.19 0.47 -25.46
N GLY A 295 17.37 -0.40 -24.89
CA GLY A 295 17.29 -1.83 -25.21
C GLY A 295 18.46 -2.68 -24.69
N SER A 296 19.42 -2.09 -23.97
CA SER A 296 20.52 -2.81 -23.33
C SER A 296 20.27 -3.02 -21.83
N ALA A 297 21.09 -3.85 -21.20
CA ALA A 297 20.98 -4.17 -19.77
C ALA A 297 22.35 -4.15 -19.08
N THR A 298 22.35 -3.84 -17.79
CA THR A 298 23.53 -3.84 -16.91
C THR A 298 23.15 -4.47 -15.58
N THR A 299 24.13 -4.97 -14.84
CA THR A 299 23.95 -5.45 -13.46
C THR A 299 24.63 -4.47 -12.51
N ILE A 300 23.86 -3.86 -11.61
CA ILE A 300 24.38 -3.11 -10.47
C ILE A 300 24.43 -4.03 -9.25
N THR A 301 25.48 -3.94 -8.44
CA THR A 301 25.53 -4.61 -7.13
C THR A 301 25.83 -3.61 -6.03
N LEU A 302 25.10 -3.70 -4.92
CA LEU A 302 25.29 -2.87 -3.74
C LEU A 302 25.53 -3.77 -2.52
N ASN A 303 26.54 -3.44 -1.71
CA ASN A 303 26.68 -3.99 -0.36
C ASN A 303 26.42 -2.87 0.64
N PHE A 304 25.41 -3.04 1.49
CA PHE A 304 25.00 -2.01 2.45
C PHE A 304 24.63 -2.61 3.81
N ARG A 305 24.52 -1.73 4.81
CA ARG A 305 23.95 -2.05 6.12
C ARG A 305 22.92 -1.03 6.53
N LEU A 306 21.94 -1.49 7.30
CA LEU A 306 21.03 -0.65 8.07
C LEU A 306 21.36 -0.74 9.56
N LYS A 307 21.35 0.40 10.23
CA LYS A 307 21.08 0.50 11.66
C LYS A 307 19.63 0.97 11.80
N ILE A 308 18.75 0.05 12.16
CA ILE A 308 17.31 0.29 12.10
C ILE A 308 16.94 1.31 13.18
N PRO A 309 16.29 2.43 12.84
CA PRO A 309 15.93 3.47 13.80
C PRO A 309 14.77 2.98 14.68
N LYS A 310 14.66 3.50 15.91
CA LYS A 310 13.39 3.39 16.64
C LYS A 310 12.37 4.28 15.94
N LYS A 311 11.20 3.72 15.61
CA LYS A 311 10.11 4.42 14.94
C LYS A 311 9.14 5.08 15.94
N GLY A 312 8.43 6.12 15.50
CA GLY A 312 7.21 6.63 16.12
C GLY A 312 5.95 5.92 15.62
N SER A 313 4.78 6.40 16.02
CA SER A 313 3.49 5.90 15.51
C SER A 313 3.17 6.44 14.09
N GLY A 314 3.62 7.65 13.78
CA GLY A 314 3.56 8.20 12.41
C GLY A 314 4.64 7.66 11.45
N ASP A 315 5.51 6.76 11.90
CA ASP A 315 6.60 6.18 11.09
C ASP A 315 6.28 4.71 10.74
N VAL A 316 6.30 4.35 9.45
CA VAL A 316 6.13 2.95 9.00
C VAL A 316 7.44 2.14 9.01
N PHE A 317 8.60 2.78 8.80
CA PHE A 317 9.93 2.16 8.85
C PHE A 317 10.57 2.24 10.23
N GLY A 318 11.20 1.15 10.68
CA GLY A 318 12.02 1.12 11.90
C GLY A 318 11.57 0.03 12.88
N TYR A 319 11.92 0.17 14.16
CA TYR A 319 11.53 -0.77 15.22
C TYR A 319 10.74 -0.11 16.35
N ASP A 320 9.79 -0.84 16.93
CA ASP A 320 8.99 -0.41 18.08
C ASP A 320 9.29 -1.27 19.33
N PHE A 321 8.29 -1.72 20.07
CA PHE A 321 8.44 -2.59 21.24
C PHE A 321 8.09 -4.06 20.97
N ASN A 322 7.34 -4.33 19.90
CA ASN A 322 6.94 -5.67 19.47
C ASN A 322 7.67 -6.13 18.21
N GLN A 323 8.01 -5.23 17.29
CA GLN A 323 8.43 -5.61 15.93
C GLN A 323 9.46 -4.69 15.27
N ILE A 324 9.99 -5.18 14.15
CA ILE A 324 10.77 -4.43 13.16
C ILE A 324 9.96 -4.39 11.86
N ASN A 325 9.73 -3.20 11.32
CA ASN A 325 9.17 -2.97 10.00
C ASN A 325 10.26 -2.49 9.03
N LEU A 326 10.48 -3.29 7.99
CA LEU A 326 11.35 -2.98 6.86
C LEU A 326 10.45 -2.65 5.66
N VAL A 327 10.26 -1.35 5.42
CA VAL A 327 9.56 -0.79 4.25
C VAL A 327 10.50 0.18 3.55
N ASP A 328 10.49 0.20 2.21
CA ASP A 328 11.39 0.96 1.32
C ASP A 328 12.87 0.95 1.72
N TRP A 329 13.27 -0.16 2.32
CA TRP A 329 14.49 -0.33 3.11
C TRP A 329 15.73 -0.65 2.25
N TYR A 330 15.53 -0.96 0.97
CA TYR A 330 16.56 -1.29 0.00
C TYR A 330 16.63 -0.25 -1.14
N PRO A 331 17.83 0.06 -1.68
CA PRO A 331 18.02 0.97 -2.81
C PRO A 331 17.34 0.57 -4.14
N PHE A 332 16.07 0.91 -4.32
CA PHE A 332 15.38 0.70 -5.61
C PHE A 332 15.69 1.79 -6.64
N ILE A 333 15.83 1.41 -7.92
CA ILE A 333 16.00 2.34 -9.05
C ILE A 333 14.67 3.05 -9.29
N VAL A 334 14.69 4.38 -9.30
CA VAL A 334 13.48 5.19 -9.51
C VAL A 334 13.11 5.29 -10.99
N PRO A 335 11.85 5.53 -11.36
CA PRO A 335 11.45 5.59 -12.76
C PRO A 335 12.08 6.75 -13.54
N TYR A 336 12.12 6.59 -14.87
CA TYR A 336 12.61 7.62 -15.78
C TYR A 336 11.50 8.07 -16.75
N GLN A 337 11.18 9.36 -16.72
CA GLN A 337 10.17 10.00 -17.57
C GLN A 337 10.63 11.43 -17.88
N ASP A 338 11.34 11.58 -19.01
CA ASP A 338 12.13 12.79 -19.38
C ASP A 338 13.17 13.23 -18.32
N GLY A 339 13.44 12.38 -17.34
CA GLY A 339 14.31 12.59 -16.18
C GLY A 339 14.01 11.57 -15.07
N TRP A 340 14.88 11.47 -14.07
CA TRP A 340 14.70 10.56 -12.94
C TRP A 340 13.66 11.11 -11.94
N VAL A 341 12.52 10.43 -11.84
CA VAL A 341 11.37 10.79 -11.00
C VAL A 341 11.61 10.35 -9.57
N LEU A 342 11.87 11.30 -8.67
CA LEU A 342 11.93 11.09 -7.23
C LEU A 342 11.55 12.40 -6.55
N HIS A 343 10.41 12.41 -5.87
CA HIS A 343 9.83 13.60 -5.26
C HIS A 343 10.20 13.74 -3.78
N ASP A 344 9.97 14.90 -3.17
CA ASP A 344 10.28 15.14 -1.76
C ASP A 344 9.11 14.73 -0.84
N PRO A 345 9.36 14.10 0.33
CA PRO A 345 8.31 13.62 1.23
C PRO A 345 7.49 14.76 1.85
N MET A 346 6.22 14.47 2.12
CA MET A 346 5.30 15.32 2.89
C MET A 346 4.81 14.58 4.15
N PRO A 347 4.29 15.28 5.19
CA PRO A 347 3.68 14.65 6.37
C PRO A 347 2.28 14.02 6.12
N TRP A 348 1.92 13.79 4.86
CA TRP A 348 0.66 13.20 4.38
C TRP A 348 0.81 12.82 2.90
N GLY A 349 0.20 11.69 2.51
CA GLY A 349 0.31 11.16 1.15
C GLY A 349 1.71 10.61 0.82
N GLU A 350 1.77 9.73 -0.16
CA GLU A 350 3.03 9.11 -0.57
C GLU A 350 3.77 9.94 -1.63
N HIS A 351 5.10 9.97 -1.56
CA HIS A 351 5.95 10.72 -2.50
C HIS A 351 6.73 9.82 -3.48
N LEU A 352 6.64 8.50 -3.32
CA LEU A 352 7.41 7.55 -4.11
C LEU A 352 6.66 7.11 -5.37
N VAL A 353 7.43 6.69 -6.36
CA VAL A 353 6.93 6.29 -7.68
C VAL A 353 7.71 5.05 -8.10
N TYR A 354 6.99 4.01 -8.52
CA TYR A 354 7.57 2.69 -8.74
C TYR A 354 7.33 2.20 -10.18
N ASP A 355 8.36 1.60 -10.77
CA ASP A 355 8.22 0.65 -11.90
C ASP A 355 8.03 -0.77 -11.34
N SER A 356 7.31 -1.63 -12.05
CA SER A 356 7.15 -3.02 -11.61
C SER A 356 8.42 -3.84 -11.84
N ALA A 357 8.76 -4.69 -10.86
CA ALA A 357 10.01 -5.42 -10.72
C ALA A 357 9.77 -6.89 -10.36
N ASP A 358 10.76 -7.73 -10.61
CA ASP A 358 10.77 -9.14 -10.19
C ASP A 358 11.79 -9.30 -9.05
N ILE A 359 11.34 -9.67 -7.85
CA ILE A 359 12.12 -9.57 -6.59
C ILE A 359 12.32 -10.97 -5.98
N GLU A 360 13.57 -11.35 -5.70
CA GLU A 360 13.94 -12.49 -4.86
C GLU A 360 14.58 -11.98 -3.55
N LEU A 361 13.95 -12.28 -2.42
CA LEU A 361 14.52 -12.06 -1.09
C LEU A 361 15.01 -13.40 -0.53
N ASN A 362 16.30 -13.51 -0.29
CA ASN A 362 16.90 -14.54 0.57
C ASN A 362 17.19 -13.87 1.92
N ILE A 363 16.54 -14.29 2.99
CA ILE A 363 16.67 -13.67 4.32
C ILE A 363 16.99 -14.70 5.41
N LYS A 364 17.87 -14.30 6.33
CA LYS A 364 18.25 -15.03 7.55
C LYS A 364 18.06 -14.09 8.74
N THR A 365 17.53 -14.62 9.84
CA THR A 365 17.16 -13.87 11.05
C THR A 365 17.34 -14.73 12.29
N ASP A 366 17.26 -14.14 13.48
CA ASP A 366 17.39 -14.83 14.76
C ASP A 366 16.35 -15.93 15.01
N SER A 367 16.74 -16.92 15.81
CA SER A 367 15.91 -18.10 16.11
C SER A 367 14.68 -17.74 16.94
N GLY A 368 13.49 -17.90 16.35
CA GLY A 368 12.20 -17.62 16.99
C GLY A 368 11.47 -16.43 16.35
N VAL A 369 12.17 -15.61 15.58
CA VAL A 369 11.58 -14.47 14.86
C VAL A 369 10.72 -14.98 13.71
N ILE A 370 9.45 -14.57 13.71
CA ILE A 370 8.48 -14.81 12.64
C ILE A 370 8.55 -13.64 11.66
N LEU A 371 8.55 -13.96 10.36
CA LEU A 371 8.52 -12.97 9.28
C LEU A 371 7.14 -12.92 8.62
N ALA A 372 6.57 -11.71 8.52
CA ALA A 372 5.48 -11.37 7.64
C ALA A 372 6.02 -10.76 6.34
N VAL A 373 5.65 -11.36 5.21
CA VAL A 373 6.09 -10.97 3.86
C VAL A 373 4.92 -11.23 2.90
N GLY A 374 4.74 -10.40 1.87
CA GLY A 374 3.70 -10.56 0.84
C GLY A 374 3.86 -11.75 -0.11
N ALA A 375 4.63 -12.76 0.28
CA ALA A 375 4.93 -13.95 -0.49
C ALA A 375 5.01 -15.19 0.41
N SER A 376 4.77 -16.37 -0.18
CA SER A 376 4.96 -17.62 0.54
C SER A 376 6.44 -17.98 0.69
N PRO A 377 6.87 -18.51 1.85
CA PRO A 377 8.26 -18.89 2.08
C PRO A 377 8.65 -20.14 1.27
N GLU A 378 9.63 -19.99 0.39
CA GLU A 378 10.37 -21.08 -0.22
C GLU A 378 11.45 -21.58 0.75
N ALA A 379 11.33 -22.84 1.20
CA ALA A 379 12.40 -23.53 1.89
C ALA A 379 13.55 -23.83 0.90
N ASN A 380 14.62 -23.04 0.94
CA ASN A 380 15.85 -23.34 0.24
C ASN A 380 16.77 -24.21 1.15
N GLY A 381 17.59 -25.06 0.56
CA GLY A 381 18.36 -26.07 1.29
C GLY A 381 19.65 -25.58 1.96
N ALA A 382 19.71 -24.33 2.43
CA ALA A 382 20.88 -23.74 3.09
C ALA A 382 20.57 -23.35 4.54
N ASP A 383 21.51 -23.58 5.46
CA ASP A 383 21.28 -23.53 6.90
C ASP A 383 20.82 -22.14 7.39
N GLY A 384 19.52 -22.03 7.68
CA GLY A 384 18.89 -20.83 8.26
C GLY A 384 18.49 -19.74 7.26
N TRP A 385 18.53 -20.00 5.96
CA TRP A 385 18.03 -19.06 4.93
C TRP A 385 16.58 -19.39 4.56
N THR A 386 15.69 -18.40 4.58
CA THR A 386 14.34 -18.47 3.97
C THR A 386 14.32 -17.67 2.68
N ARG A 387 13.68 -18.17 1.62
CA ARG A 387 13.52 -17.45 0.36
C ARG A 387 12.07 -16.99 0.17
N TYR A 388 11.89 -15.83 -0.43
CA TYR A 388 10.61 -15.29 -0.88
C TYR A 388 10.77 -14.77 -2.32
N ARG A 389 9.70 -14.87 -3.13
CA ARG A 389 9.68 -14.35 -4.50
C ARG A 389 8.39 -13.63 -4.83
N MET A 390 8.51 -12.50 -5.51
CA MET A 390 7.41 -11.66 -5.96
C MET A 390 7.68 -11.27 -7.42
N TYR A 391 6.68 -11.38 -8.29
CA TYR A 391 6.84 -11.15 -9.73
C TYR A 391 5.93 -10.01 -10.19
N GLY A 392 6.53 -8.95 -10.73
CA GLY A 392 5.82 -7.74 -11.12
C GLY A 392 5.29 -6.88 -9.96
N ALA A 393 5.87 -7.00 -8.78
CA ALA A 393 5.63 -6.15 -7.61
C ALA A 393 6.33 -4.79 -7.75
N ARG A 394 6.00 -3.82 -6.89
CA ARG A 394 6.66 -2.51 -6.80
C ARG A 394 7.52 -2.40 -5.55
N THR A 395 7.03 -2.89 -4.43
CA THR A 395 7.73 -2.89 -3.13
C THR A 395 7.99 -4.31 -2.60
N LEU A 396 8.81 -4.37 -1.56
CA LEU A 396 9.03 -5.56 -0.73
C LEU A 396 9.06 -5.11 0.73
N ALA A 397 7.92 -5.19 1.40
CA ALA A 397 7.82 -5.02 2.85
C ALA A 397 8.13 -6.34 3.57
N VAL A 398 8.80 -6.22 4.72
CA VAL A 398 8.98 -7.31 5.69
C VAL A 398 8.68 -6.76 7.08
N SER A 399 7.81 -7.44 7.83
CA SER A 399 7.69 -7.22 9.28
C SER A 399 8.23 -8.43 10.03
N ALA A 400 8.93 -8.21 11.13
CA ALA A 400 9.58 -9.25 11.91
C ALA A 400 9.25 -9.08 13.41
N SER A 401 8.86 -10.17 14.07
CA SER A 401 8.62 -10.21 15.52
C SER A 401 8.74 -11.63 16.06
N ASP A 402 9.25 -11.79 17.27
CA ASP A 402 9.21 -13.02 18.07
C ASP A 402 7.91 -13.17 18.90
N GLU A 403 7.04 -12.16 18.92
CA GLU A 403 5.74 -12.19 19.62
C GLU A 403 4.51 -12.37 18.71
N PHE A 404 4.67 -12.48 17.38
CA PHE A 404 3.54 -12.63 16.46
C PHE A 404 2.73 -13.91 16.74
N ILE A 405 1.42 -13.74 16.93
CA ILE A 405 0.42 -14.79 16.74
C ILE A 405 0.01 -14.74 15.26
N VAL A 406 0.00 -15.91 14.59
CA VAL A 406 -0.32 -16.01 13.17
C VAL A 406 -1.45 -17.01 12.95
N ASN A 407 -2.57 -16.51 12.43
CA ASN A 407 -3.66 -17.35 11.91
C ASN A 407 -3.70 -17.23 10.39
N GLU A 408 -4.03 -18.32 9.69
CA GLU A 408 -4.13 -18.34 8.22
C GLU A 408 -5.39 -19.03 7.69
N THR A 409 -5.77 -18.66 6.48
CA THR A 409 -6.82 -19.29 5.67
C THR A 409 -6.41 -19.30 4.19
N THR A 410 -7.20 -19.95 3.32
CA THR A 410 -6.94 -19.98 1.88
C THR A 410 -8.18 -19.63 1.06
N LEU A 411 -8.00 -18.79 0.04
CA LEU A 411 -9.00 -18.48 -0.98
C LEU A 411 -8.51 -19.03 -2.32
N GLY A 412 -8.93 -20.25 -2.64
CA GLY A 412 -8.44 -20.98 -3.82
C GLY A 412 -6.95 -21.31 -3.69
N ASN A 413 -6.10 -20.63 -4.44
CA ASN A 413 -4.64 -20.73 -4.37
C ASN A 413 -3.95 -19.56 -3.63
N ILE A 414 -4.72 -18.61 -3.11
CA ILE A 414 -4.21 -17.48 -2.33
C ILE A 414 -4.14 -17.90 -0.86
N ASN A 415 -2.98 -17.75 -0.23
CA ASN A 415 -2.83 -17.91 1.21
C ASN A 415 -2.99 -16.54 1.90
N ILE A 416 -3.86 -16.46 2.91
CA ILE A 416 -4.17 -15.21 3.62
C ILE A 416 -3.74 -15.40 5.07
N ARG A 417 -2.88 -14.53 5.59
CA ARG A 417 -2.37 -14.59 6.98
C ARG A 417 -2.69 -13.31 7.73
N SER A 418 -3.10 -13.45 8.98
CA SER A 418 -3.18 -12.33 9.94
C SER A 418 -2.11 -12.52 11.00
N TYR A 419 -1.21 -11.54 11.08
CA TYR A 419 -0.14 -11.43 12.06
C TYR A 419 -0.57 -10.37 13.10
N TYR A 420 -0.75 -10.78 14.35
CA TYR A 420 -1.32 -9.94 15.40
C TYR A 420 -0.75 -10.29 16.78
N PHE A 421 -1.01 -9.45 17.79
CA PHE A 421 -0.45 -9.62 19.14
C PHE A 421 -1.47 -10.10 20.17
N ASN A 422 -0.98 -10.63 21.28
CA ASN A 422 -1.83 -11.16 22.34
C ASN A 422 -2.80 -10.10 22.91
N GLY A 423 -4.08 -10.43 23.01
CA GLY A 423 -5.17 -9.52 23.37
C GLY A 423 -6.06 -9.15 22.17
N TYR A 424 -5.54 -9.28 20.95
CA TYR A 424 -6.22 -8.88 19.72
C TYR A 424 -6.78 -10.04 18.89
N GLN A 425 -6.87 -11.25 19.48
CA GLN A 425 -7.29 -12.50 18.81
C GLN A 425 -8.52 -12.31 17.91
N LYS A 426 -9.60 -11.73 18.43
CA LYS A 426 -10.84 -11.53 17.65
C LYS A 426 -10.68 -10.56 16.46
N GLY A 427 -9.77 -9.59 16.54
CA GLY A 427 -9.45 -8.73 15.41
C GLY A 427 -8.68 -9.50 14.33
N GLY A 428 -7.68 -10.30 14.72
CA GLY A 428 -6.93 -11.16 13.80
C GLY A 428 -7.81 -12.20 13.10
N ASP A 429 -8.69 -12.86 13.86
CA ASP A 429 -9.63 -13.87 13.35
C ASP A 429 -10.63 -13.28 12.36
N ASP A 430 -11.35 -12.22 12.75
CA ASP A 430 -12.37 -11.62 11.89
C ASP A 430 -11.76 -10.95 10.64
N MET A 431 -10.51 -10.44 10.72
CA MET A 431 -9.85 -9.82 9.58
C MET A 431 -9.49 -10.82 8.47
N LEU A 432 -9.29 -12.11 8.79
CA LEU A 432 -9.19 -13.17 7.76
C LEU A 432 -10.49 -13.35 6.98
N ILE A 433 -11.65 -13.13 7.63
CA ILE A 433 -12.97 -13.19 6.98
C ILE A 433 -13.13 -11.99 6.05
N TYR A 434 -12.94 -10.77 6.55
CA TYR A 434 -13.06 -9.55 5.75
C TYR A 434 -12.07 -9.51 4.57
N ALA A 435 -10.84 -10.00 4.77
CA ALA A 435 -9.87 -10.12 3.68
C ALA A 435 -10.28 -11.16 2.62
N SER A 436 -10.87 -12.29 3.03
CA SER A 436 -11.39 -13.29 2.08
C SER A 436 -12.55 -12.73 1.26
N GLU A 437 -13.48 -12.02 1.90
CA GLU A 437 -14.62 -11.36 1.27
C GLU A 437 -14.17 -10.23 0.32
N ALA A 438 -13.19 -9.41 0.73
CA ALA A 438 -12.62 -8.36 -0.11
C ALA A 438 -11.87 -8.92 -1.32
N LEU A 439 -10.96 -9.88 -1.11
CA LEU A 439 -10.24 -10.54 -2.22
C LEU A 439 -11.20 -11.21 -3.20
N GLN A 440 -12.27 -11.85 -2.73
CA GLN A 440 -13.30 -12.44 -3.60
C GLN A 440 -14.06 -11.36 -4.39
N THR A 441 -14.45 -10.26 -3.74
CA THR A 441 -15.19 -9.15 -4.37
C THR A 441 -14.34 -8.45 -5.43
N TYR A 442 -13.14 -8.01 -5.06
CA TYR A 442 -12.23 -7.26 -5.93
C TYR A 442 -11.68 -8.13 -7.08
N SER A 443 -11.49 -9.44 -6.84
CA SER A 443 -11.13 -10.38 -7.92
C SER A 443 -12.21 -10.57 -8.99
N ALA A 444 -13.48 -10.33 -8.63
CA ALA A 444 -14.61 -10.43 -9.54
C ALA A 444 -14.92 -9.11 -10.27
N GLU A 445 -14.76 -7.97 -9.59
CA GLU A 445 -15.08 -6.63 -10.13
C GLU A 445 -13.93 -6.00 -10.93
N PHE A 446 -12.65 -6.33 -10.65
CA PHE A 446 -11.50 -5.60 -11.21
C PHE A 446 -10.61 -6.48 -12.10
N ALA A 447 -9.93 -7.46 -11.50
CA ALA A 447 -9.01 -8.41 -12.16
C ALA A 447 -8.64 -9.52 -11.16
N PRO A 448 -8.12 -10.70 -11.58
CA PRO A 448 -7.58 -11.68 -10.64
C PRO A 448 -6.50 -11.07 -9.73
N TYR A 449 -6.52 -11.41 -8.44
CA TYR A 449 -5.50 -10.98 -7.47
C TYR A 449 -4.07 -11.29 -7.97
N PRO A 450 -3.14 -10.32 -7.97
CA PRO A 450 -1.83 -10.48 -8.63
C PRO A 450 -0.83 -11.37 -7.86
N HIS A 451 -0.99 -11.53 -6.54
CA HIS A 451 -0.03 -12.23 -5.68
C HIS A 451 -0.51 -13.63 -5.28
N GLN A 452 0.38 -14.42 -4.66
CA GLN A 452 0.06 -15.76 -4.12
C GLN A 452 -0.25 -15.72 -2.61
N THR A 453 -0.02 -14.59 -1.95
CA THR A 453 -0.13 -14.44 -0.51
C THR A 453 -0.62 -13.04 -0.18
N LEU A 454 -1.46 -12.92 0.85
CA LEU A 454 -1.82 -11.65 1.49
C LEU A 454 -1.44 -11.73 2.98
N ALA A 455 -0.51 -10.90 3.42
CA ALA A 455 -0.10 -10.76 4.82
C ALA A 455 -0.73 -9.50 5.43
N ILE A 456 -1.58 -9.66 6.44
CA ILE A 456 -2.24 -8.56 7.15
C ILE A 456 -1.56 -8.44 8.51
N VAL A 457 -0.91 -7.30 8.78
CA VAL A 457 0.03 -7.16 9.90
C VAL A 457 -0.43 -6.04 10.84
N GLN A 458 -0.72 -6.39 12.09
CA GLN A 458 -0.93 -5.41 13.15
C GLN A 458 0.36 -4.61 13.39
N SER A 459 0.25 -3.27 13.49
CA SER A 459 1.41 -2.39 13.67
C SER A 459 1.17 -1.30 14.73
N ASP A 460 2.22 -0.84 15.42
CA ASP A 460 2.16 0.34 16.29
C ASP A 460 2.24 1.60 15.42
N MET A 461 1.14 1.94 14.74
CA MET A 461 1.09 3.09 13.82
C MET A 461 -0.27 3.79 13.83
N ASP A 462 -0.31 5.01 13.28
CA ASP A 462 -1.47 5.91 13.34
C ASP A 462 -2.65 5.50 12.43
N ASP A 463 -2.42 4.72 11.35
CA ASP A 463 -3.44 4.36 10.35
C ASP A 463 -3.20 3.00 9.63
N GLY A 464 -3.74 2.79 8.42
CA GLY A 464 -3.34 1.71 7.49
C GLY A 464 -2.11 2.06 6.63
N GLN A 465 -1.57 1.08 5.90
CA GLN A 465 -0.64 1.27 4.76
C GLN A 465 -0.51 -0.02 3.91
N GLU A 466 -0.47 0.13 2.60
CA GLU A 466 -0.30 -0.89 1.57
C GLU A 466 1.16 -1.20 1.19
N TYR A 467 1.40 -2.46 0.84
CA TYR A 467 2.60 -2.94 0.14
C TYR A 467 2.21 -4.12 -0.79
N ASP A 468 3.07 -4.54 -1.72
CA ASP A 468 2.76 -5.70 -2.55
C ASP A 468 2.56 -6.97 -1.71
N GLY A 469 1.35 -7.54 -1.74
CA GLY A 469 0.99 -8.74 -0.99
C GLY A 469 0.95 -8.56 0.54
N LEU A 470 1.20 -7.36 1.07
CA LEU A 470 1.24 -7.09 2.52
C LEU A 470 0.49 -5.80 2.84
N VAL A 471 -0.23 -5.78 3.94
CA VAL A 471 -0.90 -4.57 4.45
C VAL A 471 -0.63 -4.42 5.94
N PHE A 472 -0.33 -3.22 6.39
CA PHE A 472 -0.26 -2.88 7.82
C PHE A 472 -1.57 -2.25 8.27
N LEU A 473 -1.95 -2.52 9.51
CA LEU A 473 -3.13 -1.95 10.15
C LEU A 473 -2.80 -1.50 11.59
N ALA A 474 -3.15 -0.27 11.94
CA ALA A 474 -2.97 0.30 13.27
C ALA A 474 -3.49 -0.63 14.38
N THR A 475 -2.68 -0.82 15.41
CA THR A 475 -3.06 -1.51 16.66
C THR A 475 -4.33 -0.92 17.28
N ASP A 476 -4.56 0.38 17.10
CA ASP A 476 -5.77 1.03 17.59
C ASP A 476 -7.05 0.64 16.84
N PHE A 477 -6.95 0.08 15.63
CA PHE A 477 -8.09 -0.54 14.96
C PHE A 477 -8.48 -1.87 15.61
N TYR A 478 -7.48 -2.65 16.05
CA TYR A 478 -7.71 -3.88 16.81
C TYR A 478 -8.18 -3.58 18.25
N SER A 479 -7.65 -2.52 18.89
CA SER A 479 -8.03 -2.11 20.25
C SER A 479 -9.47 -1.60 20.34
N GLN A 480 -9.94 -0.91 19.30
CA GLN A 480 -11.32 -0.42 19.17
C GLN A 480 -12.28 -1.45 18.56
N TYR A 481 -11.82 -2.67 18.22
CA TYR A 481 -12.63 -3.64 17.49
C TYR A 481 -13.68 -4.35 18.36
N THR A 482 -14.95 -4.13 18.03
CA THR A 482 -16.10 -4.68 18.80
C THR A 482 -16.71 -5.95 18.21
N GLY A 483 -16.13 -6.52 17.14
CA GLY A 483 -16.71 -7.68 16.44
C GLY A 483 -17.76 -7.31 15.39
N SER A 484 -17.61 -6.17 14.71
CA SER A 484 -18.53 -5.71 13.67
C SER A 484 -17.79 -5.13 12.47
N ALA A 485 -18.30 -5.42 11.27
CA ALA A 485 -17.88 -4.81 10.01
C ALA A 485 -17.97 -3.27 10.04
N LYS A 486 -18.77 -2.69 10.95
CA LYS A 486 -18.85 -1.25 11.20
C LYS A 486 -17.68 -0.73 12.07
N SER A 487 -16.45 -0.91 11.60
CA SER A 487 -15.22 -0.57 12.35
C SER A 487 -14.10 -0.06 11.43
N ASN A 488 -13.10 0.63 11.99
CA ASN A 488 -11.88 0.97 11.25
C ASN A 488 -11.12 -0.28 10.80
N LEU A 489 -11.06 -1.33 11.63
CA LEU A 489 -10.35 -2.58 11.29
C LEU A 489 -10.86 -3.16 9.97
N THR A 490 -12.17 -3.25 9.80
CA THR A 490 -12.78 -3.67 8.53
C THR A 490 -12.61 -2.61 7.45
N THR A 491 -12.91 -1.35 7.74
CA THR A 491 -13.08 -0.32 6.70
C THR A 491 -11.74 0.14 6.11
N ILE A 492 -10.71 0.33 6.94
CA ILE A 492 -9.33 0.52 6.48
C ILE A 492 -8.77 -0.82 5.97
N GLY A 493 -9.03 -1.94 6.67
CA GLY A 493 -8.58 -3.27 6.23
C GLY A 493 -8.94 -3.64 4.80
N VAL A 494 -10.12 -3.24 4.31
CA VAL A 494 -10.51 -3.47 2.90
C VAL A 494 -10.11 -2.34 1.94
N HIS A 495 -9.63 -1.20 2.46
CA HIS A 495 -8.96 -0.14 1.70
C HIS A 495 -7.54 -0.59 1.32
N GLU A 496 -6.72 -1.00 2.29
CA GLU A 496 -5.36 -1.53 2.05
C GLU A 496 -5.33 -2.74 1.10
N ILE A 497 -6.37 -3.58 1.17
CA ILE A 497 -6.53 -4.75 0.29
C ILE A 497 -6.96 -4.33 -1.13
N ALA A 498 -7.57 -3.16 -1.32
CA ALA A 498 -7.92 -2.64 -2.65
C ALA A 498 -6.70 -2.10 -3.40
N HIS A 499 -5.72 -1.53 -2.70
CA HIS A 499 -4.42 -1.10 -3.26
C HIS A 499 -3.60 -2.24 -3.90
N GLN A 500 -3.95 -3.50 -3.61
CA GLN A 500 -3.43 -4.66 -4.33
C GLN A 500 -3.83 -4.66 -5.83
N TRP A 501 -4.89 -3.92 -6.18
CA TRP A 501 -5.23 -3.54 -7.56
C TRP A 501 -4.80 -2.10 -7.86
N TRP A 502 -5.10 -1.17 -6.96
CA TRP A 502 -4.96 0.27 -7.15
C TRP A 502 -3.68 0.83 -6.53
N TYR A 503 -2.57 0.21 -6.85
CA TYR A 503 -1.19 0.64 -6.61
C TYR A 503 -0.30 -0.46 -7.18
N SER A 504 -0.44 -1.67 -6.61
CA SER A 504 0.38 -2.85 -6.95
C SER A 504 0.17 -3.26 -8.41
N LEU A 505 -1.03 -3.69 -8.79
CA LEU A 505 -1.33 -4.04 -10.17
C LEU A 505 -1.26 -2.81 -11.09
N VAL A 506 -2.06 -1.78 -10.85
CA VAL A 506 -2.01 -0.49 -11.57
C VAL A 506 -1.49 0.57 -10.62
N GLY A 507 -0.34 1.15 -10.91
CA GLY A 507 0.23 2.25 -10.13
C GLY A 507 0.13 3.58 -10.84
N ASN A 508 0.63 4.62 -10.20
CA ASN A 508 0.55 6.02 -10.64
C ASN A 508 1.80 6.78 -10.16
N ASP A 509 1.82 8.09 -10.36
CA ASP A 509 2.73 8.98 -9.63
C ASP A 509 2.01 9.38 -8.33
N HIS A 510 2.44 8.85 -7.19
CA HIS A 510 1.69 9.04 -5.94
C HIS A 510 1.81 10.48 -5.42
N ALA A 511 2.90 11.20 -5.74
CA ALA A 511 3.04 12.59 -5.32
C ALA A 511 2.12 13.54 -6.11
N PHE A 512 1.96 13.29 -7.42
CA PHE A 512 1.27 14.20 -8.34
C PHE A 512 -0.14 13.76 -8.77
N GLU A 513 -0.45 12.47 -8.73
CA GLU A 513 -1.77 11.92 -9.06
C GLU A 513 -2.28 10.89 -8.02
N PRO A 514 -2.23 11.18 -6.69
CA PRO A 514 -2.63 10.29 -5.59
C PRO A 514 -4.13 9.94 -5.51
N TRP A 515 -4.91 10.24 -6.54
CA TRP A 515 -6.33 9.89 -6.58
C TRP A 515 -6.56 8.58 -7.35
N LEU A 516 -5.60 8.16 -8.18
CA LEU A 516 -5.71 6.97 -9.04
C LEU A 516 -5.62 5.67 -8.24
N ASP A 517 -4.88 5.71 -7.15
CA ASP A 517 -4.80 4.74 -6.06
C ASP A 517 -5.87 5.02 -5.01
N GLU A 518 -5.75 6.13 -4.26
CA GLU A 518 -6.49 6.34 -3.01
C GLU A 518 -8.01 6.50 -3.20
N ALA A 519 -8.45 7.13 -4.29
CA ALA A 519 -9.89 7.24 -4.56
C ALA A 519 -10.48 5.90 -5.03
N LEU A 520 -9.74 5.13 -5.84
CA LEU A 520 -10.17 3.78 -6.25
C LEU A 520 -10.17 2.82 -5.06
N ALA A 521 -9.20 2.91 -4.14
CA ALA A 521 -9.19 2.15 -2.89
C ALA A 521 -10.35 2.55 -1.96
N THR A 522 -10.57 3.85 -1.74
CA THR A 522 -11.71 4.36 -0.95
C THR A 522 -13.05 3.91 -1.53
N TYR A 523 -13.16 3.92 -2.86
CA TYR A 523 -14.36 3.49 -3.56
C TYR A 523 -14.53 1.96 -3.61
N SER A 524 -13.43 1.21 -3.49
CA SER A 524 -13.48 -0.25 -3.35
C SER A 524 -14.08 -0.67 -2.01
N GLU A 525 -13.84 0.08 -0.91
CA GLU A 525 -14.59 -0.11 0.34
C GLU A 525 -16.10 -0.05 0.10
N ARG A 526 -16.55 0.95 -0.67
CA ARG A 526 -17.96 1.16 -1.01
C ARG A 526 -18.52 0.00 -1.83
N ILE A 527 -17.71 -0.65 -2.66
CA ILE A 527 -18.06 -1.87 -3.40
C ILE A 527 -18.10 -3.09 -2.47
N PHE A 528 -17.16 -3.20 -1.52
CA PHE A 528 -17.14 -4.26 -0.49
C PHE A 528 -18.39 -4.22 0.40
N PHE A 529 -18.77 -3.05 0.91
CA PHE A 529 -19.96 -2.90 1.75
C PHE A 529 -21.27 -3.11 0.98
N GLU A 530 -21.33 -2.81 -0.32
CA GLU A 530 -22.51 -3.14 -1.15
C GLU A 530 -22.68 -4.65 -1.34
N ASN A 531 -21.60 -5.37 -1.66
CA ASN A 531 -21.65 -6.80 -1.96
C ASN A 531 -21.82 -7.67 -0.71
N ASN A 532 -21.10 -7.38 0.38
CA ASN A 532 -21.00 -8.25 1.54
C ASN A 532 -21.86 -7.79 2.73
N TYR A 533 -22.08 -6.47 2.88
CA TYR A 533 -22.77 -5.88 4.03
C TYR A 533 -23.80 -4.80 3.65
N PRO A 534 -24.75 -5.05 2.72
CA PRO A 534 -25.60 -4.00 2.14
C PRO A 534 -26.44 -3.22 3.17
N ALA A 535 -26.82 -3.84 4.30
CA ALA A 535 -27.49 -3.14 5.42
C ALA A 535 -26.60 -2.10 6.15
N SER A 536 -25.30 -2.06 5.85
CA SER A 536 -24.32 -1.13 6.38
C SER A 536 -23.91 -0.04 5.37
N ILE A 537 -24.36 -0.07 4.11
CA ILE A 537 -23.89 0.88 3.07
C ILE A 537 -24.17 2.35 3.43
N SER A 538 -25.36 2.64 3.99
CA SER A 538 -25.72 3.98 4.48
C SER A 538 -24.93 4.41 5.71
N TRP A 539 -24.47 3.45 6.54
CA TRP A 539 -23.54 3.73 7.62
C TRP A 539 -22.15 4.04 7.07
N TRP A 540 -21.63 3.23 6.13
CA TRP A 540 -20.31 3.43 5.53
C TRP A 540 -20.22 4.81 4.87
N TRP A 541 -21.22 5.16 4.07
CA TRP A 541 -21.28 6.45 3.38
C TRP A 541 -21.37 7.64 4.35
N GLN A 542 -22.08 7.47 5.46
CA GLN A 542 -22.13 8.49 6.50
C GLN A 542 -20.82 8.59 7.30
N PHE A 543 -20.15 7.46 7.53
CA PHE A 543 -18.92 7.34 8.32
C PHE A 543 -17.69 7.86 7.56
N ARG A 544 -17.46 7.38 6.33
CA ARG A 544 -16.30 7.74 5.49
C ARG A 544 -16.46 9.04 4.71
N VAL A 545 -17.65 9.34 4.20
CA VAL A 545 -17.83 10.45 3.23
C VAL A 545 -18.58 11.63 3.86
N ASN A 546 -19.88 11.48 4.17
CA ASN A 546 -20.72 12.63 4.53
C ASN A 546 -20.29 13.33 5.83
N TYR A 547 -19.71 12.62 6.80
CA TYR A 547 -19.33 13.24 8.09
C TYR A 547 -18.27 14.34 7.92
N PHE A 548 -17.25 14.09 7.09
CA PHE A 548 -16.14 15.03 6.89
C PHE A 548 -16.47 16.21 5.96
N LYS A 549 -17.64 16.17 5.30
CA LYS A 549 -18.15 17.21 4.37
C LYS A 549 -17.05 17.62 3.37
N PRO A 550 -16.55 16.66 2.57
CA PRO A 550 -15.31 16.79 1.86
C PRO A 550 -15.39 17.86 0.76
N THR A 551 -14.31 18.62 0.61
CA THR A 551 -14.18 19.72 -0.36
C THR A 551 -12.76 19.75 -0.88
N GLY A 552 -12.59 20.25 -2.11
CA GLY A 552 -11.32 20.22 -2.84
C GLY A 552 -11.51 19.69 -4.26
N TYR A 553 -10.38 19.60 -4.97
CA TYR A 553 -10.30 18.99 -6.29
C TYR A 553 -9.62 17.63 -6.19
N VAL A 554 -10.05 16.68 -7.01
CA VAL A 554 -9.57 15.29 -6.99
C VAL A 554 -8.13 15.18 -7.51
N ASP A 555 -7.75 16.00 -8.49
CA ASP A 555 -6.41 16.08 -9.08
C ASP A 555 -5.44 17.01 -8.33
N ALA A 556 -5.54 17.02 -7.00
CA ALA A 556 -4.60 17.68 -6.11
C ALA A 556 -3.39 16.78 -5.83
N THR A 557 -2.20 17.40 -5.77
CA THR A 557 -0.95 16.75 -5.37
C THR A 557 -0.84 16.68 -3.84
N ILE A 558 0.11 15.91 -3.32
CA ILE A 558 0.46 15.92 -1.89
C ILE A 558 0.93 17.30 -1.38
N TYR A 559 1.29 18.21 -2.29
CA TYR A 559 1.82 19.55 -2.02
C TYR A 559 0.77 20.67 -1.99
N ASP A 560 -0.44 20.46 -2.54
CA ASP A 560 -1.44 21.53 -2.72
C ASP A 560 -2.18 21.93 -1.44
N TYR A 561 -2.14 21.08 -0.40
CA TYR A 561 -2.81 21.32 0.88
C TYR A 561 -1.82 21.42 2.04
N GLY A 562 -2.16 22.23 3.04
CA GLY A 562 -1.35 22.42 4.26
C GLY A 562 -1.74 21.54 5.44
N SER A 563 -2.51 20.46 5.23
CA SER A 563 -2.87 19.49 6.27
C SER A 563 -3.41 18.18 5.69
N PHE A 564 -3.10 17.07 6.36
CA PHE A 564 -3.63 15.72 6.07
C PHE A 564 -5.15 15.75 5.82
N ARG A 565 -5.94 16.31 6.75
CA ARG A 565 -7.41 16.41 6.63
C ARG A 565 -7.88 17.04 5.32
N ASN A 566 -7.23 18.11 4.85
CA ASN A 566 -7.65 18.79 3.63
C ASN A 566 -7.26 17.99 2.38
N TYR A 567 -6.07 17.37 2.41
CA TYR A 567 -5.62 16.41 1.41
C TYR A 567 -6.57 15.21 1.30
N THR A 568 -6.86 14.51 2.41
CA THR A 568 -7.79 13.36 2.43
C THR A 568 -9.19 13.70 1.93
N ASN A 569 -9.71 14.86 2.36
CA ASN A 569 -11.03 15.33 1.91
C ASN A 569 -11.06 15.59 0.39
N ALA A 570 -9.97 16.05 -0.22
CA ALA A 570 -9.90 16.40 -1.64
C ALA A 570 -9.63 15.20 -2.55
N VAL A 571 -8.71 14.33 -2.15
CA VAL A 571 -8.24 13.19 -2.95
C VAL A 571 -9.14 11.96 -2.77
N TYR A 572 -9.37 11.53 -1.52
CA TYR A 572 -10.01 10.26 -1.19
C TYR A 572 -11.53 10.41 -1.25
N PHE A 573 -12.08 11.31 -0.43
CA PHE A 573 -13.53 11.38 -0.23
C PHE A 573 -14.25 12.14 -1.35
N ARG A 574 -13.65 13.20 -1.91
CA ARG A 574 -14.14 13.82 -3.15
C ARG A 574 -13.88 12.94 -4.38
N GLY A 575 -12.82 12.12 -4.38
CA GLY A 575 -12.60 11.10 -5.40
C GLY A 575 -13.65 9.98 -5.36
N ALA A 576 -14.01 9.48 -4.18
CA ALA A 576 -15.06 8.47 -4.02
C ALA A 576 -16.46 9.01 -4.41
N LEU A 577 -16.73 10.30 -4.16
CA LEU A 577 -17.93 10.98 -4.67
C LEU A 577 -17.92 11.04 -6.21
N PHE A 578 -16.81 11.49 -6.80
CA PHE A 578 -16.62 11.49 -8.26
C PHE A 578 -16.86 10.10 -8.86
N LEU A 579 -16.32 9.04 -8.25
CA LEU A 579 -16.43 7.67 -8.75
C LEU A 579 -17.85 7.11 -8.67
N ASP A 580 -18.66 7.49 -7.67
CA ASP A 580 -20.08 7.08 -7.64
C ASP A 580 -20.93 7.85 -8.65
N ASP A 581 -20.77 9.18 -8.74
CA ASP A 581 -21.43 10.00 -9.78
C ASP A 581 -21.05 9.48 -11.19
N MET A 582 -19.78 9.13 -11.39
CA MET A 582 -19.26 8.53 -12.62
C MET A 582 -19.92 7.17 -12.89
N ARG A 583 -20.04 6.29 -11.89
CA ARG A 583 -20.69 4.99 -12.04
C ARG A 583 -22.20 5.11 -12.30
N GLU A 584 -22.90 6.06 -11.67
CA GLU A 584 -24.31 6.34 -11.93
C GLU A 584 -24.50 6.86 -13.37
N GLN A 585 -23.73 7.87 -13.77
CA GLN A 585 -23.83 8.50 -15.10
C GLN A 585 -23.47 7.54 -16.25
N MET A 586 -22.51 6.64 -16.03
CA MET A 586 -22.16 5.58 -16.98
C MET A 586 -23.16 4.41 -16.98
N GLY A 587 -23.77 4.14 -15.83
CA GLY A 587 -24.44 2.89 -15.51
C GLY A 587 -23.45 1.78 -15.14
N TYR A 588 -23.76 1.01 -14.09
CA TYR A 588 -22.91 -0.06 -13.53
C TYR A 588 -22.29 -0.99 -14.59
N GLY A 589 -23.07 -1.49 -15.55
CA GLY A 589 -22.59 -2.39 -16.60
C GLY A 589 -21.69 -1.76 -17.68
N ASN A 590 -21.43 -0.46 -17.61
CA ASN A 590 -20.44 0.26 -18.41
C ASN A 590 -19.22 0.62 -17.57
N PHE A 591 -19.44 1.07 -16.32
CA PHE A 591 -18.37 1.28 -15.34
C PHE A 591 -17.56 0.00 -15.08
N SER A 592 -18.23 -1.14 -14.89
CA SER A 592 -17.60 -2.46 -14.72
C SER A 592 -16.70 -2.84 -15.93
N LYS A 593 -17.12 -2.54 -17.17
CA LYS A 593 -16.28 -2.72 -18.37
C LYS A 593 -15.08 -1.78 -18.39
N PHE A 594 -15.26 -0.54 -17.96
CA PHE A 594 -14.19 0.45 -17.90
C PHE A 594 -13.14 0.08 -16.84
N ILE A 595 -13.55 -0.23 -15.60
CA ILE A 595 -12.62 -0.51 -14.50
C ILE A 595 -11.85 -1.82 -14.71
N THR A 596 -12.50 -2.85 -15.29
CA THR A 596 -11.80 -4.09 -15.72
C THR A 596 -10.86 -3.85 -16.90
N ALA A 597 -11.23 -2.99 -17.87
CA ALA A 597 -10.33 -2.59 -18.96
C ALA A 597 -9.14 -1.76 -18.45
N TYR A 598 -9.32 -0.94 -17.42
CA TYR A 598 -8.27 -0.13 -16.78
C TYR A 598 -7.28 -1.04 -16.06
N ALA A 599 -7.76 -1.92 -15.18
CA ALA A 599 -6.95 -2.95 -14.52
C ALA A 599 -6.16 -3.80 -15.54
N ALA A 600 -6.81 -4.26 -16.62
CA ALA A 600 -6.16 -5.09 -17.64
C ALA A 600 -5.16 -4.33 -18.53
N ARG A 601 -5.37 -3.04 -18.80
CA ARG A 601 -4.50 -2.23 -19.69
C ARG A 601 -3.25 -1.73 -19.00
N TYR A 602 -3.39 -1.31 -17.75
CA TYR A 602 -2.30 -0.75 -16.95
C TYR A 602 -1.69 -1.74 -15.96
N ALA A 603 -2.07 -3.02 -16.05
CA ALA A 603 -1.45 -4.13 -15.34
C ALA A 603 0.08 -4.08 -15.40
N HIS A 604 0.69 -3.93 -14.22
CA HIS A 604 2.10 -3.73 -13.94
C HIS A 604 2.78 -2.52 -14.61
N ARG A 605 2.00 -1.52 -15.02
CA ARG A 605 2.48 -0.23 -15.56
C ARG A 605 2.17 0.88 -14.55
N ARG A 606 2.53 2.12 -14.89
CA ARG A 606 1.80 3.27 -14.35
C ARG A 606 0.69 3.68 -15.31
N ALA A 607 -0.36 4.28 -14.76
CA ALA A 607 -1.36 5.06 -15.46
C ALA A 607 -1.29 6.52 -14.99
N SER A 608 -1.85 7.43 -15.79
CA SER A 608 -2.02 8.84 -15.44
C SER A 608 -3.49 9.28 -15.53
N THR A 609 -3.84 10.45 -14.96
CA THR A 609 -5.22 10.95 -15.00
C THR A 609 -5.73 11.12 -16.43
N ALA A 610 -4.86 11.60 -17.34
CA ALA A 610 -5.17 11.74 -18.75
C ALA A 610 -5.41 10.38 -19.44
N GLU A 611 -4.68 9.33 -19.04
CA GLU A 611 -4.84 7.98 -19.56
C GLU A 611 -6.10 7.28 -19.03
N PHE A 612 -6.44 7.47 -17.75
CA PHE A 612 -7.71 7.04 -17.17
C PHE A 612 -8.90 7.60 -17.97
N PHE A 613 -8.92 8.93 -18.19
CA PHE A 613 -10.00 9.57 -18.93
C PHE A 613 -9.97 9.28 -20.45
N ALA A 614 -8.80 9.04 -21.05
CA ALA A 614 -8.69 8.55 -22.42
C ALA A 614 -9.29 7.14 -22.57
N LEU A 615 -8.99 6.23 -21.65
CA LEU A 615 -9.54 4.87 -21.68
C LEU A 615 -11.04 4.85 -21.42
N ALA A 616 -11.56 5.70 -20.52
CA ALA A 616 -13.00 5.81 -20.32
C ALA A 616 -13.71 6.25 -21.61
N ARG A 617 -13.20 7.26 -22.33
CA ARG A 617 -13.72 7.68 -23.65
C ARG A 617 -13.58 6.61 -24.74
N GLU A 618 -12.56 5.76 -24.68
CA GLU A 618 -12.40 4.63 -25.61
C GLU A 618 -13.41 3.50 -25.33
N THR A 619 -13.64 3.19 -24.05
CA THR A 619 -14.40 2.01 -23.63
C THR A 619 -15.90 2.21 -23.73
N ILE A 620 -16.39 3.43 -23.52
CA ILE A 620 -17.82 3.73 -23.40
C ILE A 620 -18.22 5.04 -24.08
N ASN A 621 -19.42 5.07 -24.66
CA ASN A 621 -19.98 6.25 -25.33
C ASN A 621 -20.98 6.97 -24.41
N VAL A 622 -20.47 7.54 -23.31
CA VAL A 622 -21.23 8.36 -22.35
C VAL A 622 -20.47 9.66 -22.14
N ASN A 623 -21.15 10.80 -22.22
CA ASN A 623 -20.56 12.08 -21.83
C ASN A 623 -20.59 12.21 -20.30
N TYR A 624 -19.45 12.53 -19.70
CA TYR A 624 -19.27 12.82 -18.27
C TYR A 624 -18.39 14.08 -18.05
N ASP A 625 -18.28 14.94 -19.06
CA ASP A 625 -17.40 16.13 -19.04
C ASP A 625 -17.77 17.10 -17.90
N GLY A 626 -19.06 17.12 -17.52
CA GLY A 626 -19.55 17.85 -16.35
C GLY A 626 -18.92 17.39 -15.03
N LEU A 627 -18.74 16.08 -14.83
CA LEU A 627 -18.08 15.55 -13.63
C LEU A 627 -16.61 15.98 -13.55
N ILE A 628 -15.92 16.04 -14.69
CA ILE A 628 -14.55 16.59 -14.73
C ILE A 628 -14.57 18.05 -14.27
N ALA A 629 -15.50 18.87 -14.78
CA ALA A 629 -15.62 20.27 -14.37
C ALA A 629 -16.07 20.48 -12.89
N ASP A 630 -16.84 19.55 -12.31
CA ASP A 630 -17.34 19.63 -10.94
C ASP A 630 -16.37 19.04 -9.88
N TYR A 631 -15.42 18.19 -10.30
CA TYR A 631 -14.49 17.48 -9.40
C TYR A 631 -13.01 17.78 -9.62
N PHE A 632 -12.57 18.17 -10.82
CA PHE A 632 -11.16 18.35 -11.17
C PHE A 632 -10.82 19.83 -11.41
N SER A 633 -9.60 20.23 -11.06
CA SER A 633 -9.07 21.58 -11.28
C SER A 633 -8.55 21.80 -12.70
N LYS A 634 -8.11 20.71 -13.36
CA LYS A 634 -7.65 20.67 -14.75
C LYS A 634 -8.71 19.98 -15.63
N GLY A 635 -8.74 20.33 -16.92
CA GLY A 635 -9.50 19.59 -17.92
C GLY A 635 -8.68 18.45 -18.52
N TYR A 636 -9.32 17.32 -18.81
CA TYR A 636 -8.70 16.06 -19.23
C TYR A 636 -9.40 15.44 -20.44
#